data_AF-A0A1E4RNF3-F1
#
_entry.id   AF-A0A1E4RNF3-F1
#
_cell.length_a   1.000
_cell.length_b   1.000
_cell.length_c   1.000
_cell.angle_alpha   90.00
_cell.angle_beta   90.00
_cell.angle_gamma   90.00
#
_symmetry.space_group_name_H-M   'P 1'
#
loop_
_entity.id
_entity.type
_entity.pdbx_description
1 polymer ?
#
loop_
_entity_poly.entity_id
_entity_poly.type
_entity_poly.pdbx_seq_one_letter_code
_entity_poly.pdbx_strand_id
1 'polypeptide(L)'
;MDKELGYKSTIDNFPSDILDDIFGCMGINDFVKLVSNDEFIEENPSITQAIMKRMSSENIAYTNRVWQLTFFEMYMMVPSNGYLDKENLEFLEKLEDIEDLIEFYVKYVGTRVELQYPLTITYYIWNLMDIFEFLSIFKKISLNKVDEMNLRFNIELEFDPGILHLINLTQIIEEVSDYVSNTLTHISITNYTGDFQFDVSKFPNLQKIRFENTNVKFKSSFRKNLLIDTLILHPNCNGYNNNKPIILYKSLPINLKILKLGNCIINSRLMNYAIPTNLDTLILSRVKDFLNCFLERMILSNLPNLTNINIENILDSNNQLIKIWGADTCQQMNIFNFITCLKLPPKLKQVSLSNNNITNFSRVVLPYLPPTLTYLNIADNPINWDTETKPIKLPSNLTFCKLSNTGIGSNLHKIEFPDSIKILSLEVNQLTCVENIKFPKKLVNLGIGSNYIPNINSCLDLPSLVHTIHMTENRLKGSIDLSHNLNGDELNIQVLYLNYNQFNTIELFKFPRNLKLLNFDDCHIPNLKNVKFPSTIVELSFNGCDINKIQKITFEDDSNLQYLNLANNKLTESCLKQITFPDKVETLNLSHNKIESVDSKKFQNLKHLKFLNLSHNKLKKIQLNLNSNLNVLDVSINLIKLVQLTFTRDSNLKIINLCHNKLNNFNFHMLGHGVNGIHHNSLIEIDLTENKLYEDDLSKLLNENNYPINLKALLIGYTGLQDQFGYDIGKNIINSNYCQGKKIDVPDL
;
A
#
# COMPACT_ATOMS: atom_id res chain seq x y z
N MET A 1 40.69 -10.28 -5.86
CA MET A 1 41.32 -10.51 -7.18
C MET A 1 42.78 -10.03 -7.12
N ASP A 2 43.67 -10.80 -6.50
CA ASP A 2 45.12 -10.68 -6.69
C ASP A 2 45.76 -12.04 -6.36
N LYS A 3 45.86 -12.92 -7.38
CA LYS A 3 46.49 -14.25 -7.27
C LYS A 3 48.02 -14.21 -7.51
N GLU A 4 48.62 -13.05 -7.78
CA GLU A 4 50.03 -12.99 -8.21
C GLU A 4 51.09 -12.88 -7.09
N LEU A 5 50.72 -12.78 -5.81
CA LEU A 5 51.71 -12.55 -4.73
C LEU A 5 51.92 -13.69 -3.73
N GLY A 6 51.30 -14.86 -3.89
CA GLY A 6 51.59 -16.02 -3.03
C GLY A 6 51.33 -15.82 -1.52
N TYR A 7 50.56 -14.80 -1.15
CA TYR A 7 50.04 -14.66 0.22
C TYR A 7 48.83 -15.59 0.34
N LYS A 8 48.92 -16.62 1.20
CA LYS A 8 47.72 -17.10 1.89
C LYS A 8 47.02 -15.87 2.42
N SER A 9 45.73 -15.71 2.13
CA SER A 9 44.99 -14.50 2.46
C SER A 9 45.27 -14.14 3.92
N THR A 10 45.90 -12.98 4.18
CA THR A 10 46.29 -12.56 5.54
C THR A 10 45.08 -12.49 6.48
N ILE A 11 43.89 -12.44 5.89
CA ILE A 11 42.59 -12.34 6.54
C ILE A 11 42.12 -13.65 7.18
N ASP A 12 42.41 -14.85 6.64
CA ASP A 12 41.99 -16.13 7.27
C ASP A 12 42.75 -16.48 8.57
N ASN A 13 43.83 -15.73 8.86
CA ASN A 13 44.53 -15.82 10.14
C ASN A 13 43.78 -15.14 11.29
N PHE A 14 42.73 -14.35 11.01
CA PHE A 14 41.90 -13.77 12.06
C PHE A 14 40.95 -14.83 12.63
N PRO A 15 40.67 -14.79 13.96
CA PRO A 15 39.62 -15.60 14.57
C PRO A 15 38.26 -15.37 13.88
N SER A 16 37.44 -16.42 13.83
CA SER A 16 36.11 -16.39 13.18
C SER A 16 35.20 -15.30 13.75
N ASP A 17 35.29 -14.96 15.04
CA ASP A 17 34.50 -13.88 15.64
C ASP A 17 34.89 -12.49 15.09
N ILE A 18 36.17 -12.25 14.81
CA ILE A 18 36.62 -10.99 14.20
C ILE A 18 36.21 -10.95 12.73
N LEU A 19 36.28 -12.08 12.04
CA LEU A 19 35.84 -12.19 10.66
C LEU A 19 34.32 -11.98 10.52
N ASP A 20 33.54 -12.47 11.47
CA ASP A 20 32.09 -12.25 11.56
C ASP A 20 31.76 -10.77 11.71
N ASP A 21 32.44 -10.04 12.62
CA ASP A 21 32.29 -8.59 12.77
C ASP A 21 32.70 -7.81 11.50
N ILE A 22 33.79 -8.24 10.83
CA ILE A 22 34.24 -7.65 9.56
C ILE A 22 33.17 -7.87 8.48
N PHE A 23 32.64 -9.09 8.38
CA PHE A 23 31.59 -9.40 7.44
C PHE A 23 30.33 -8.61 7.77
N GLY A 24 29.95 -8.44 9.04
CA GLY A 24 28.81 -7.60 9.45
C GLY A 24 28.84 -6.16 8.90
N CYS A 25 30.01 -5.65 8.48
CA CYS A 25 30.13 -4.35 7.81
C CYS A 25 29.90 -4.41 6.27
N MET A 26 29.82 -5.60 5.69
CA MET A 26 29.56 -5.86 4.26
C MET A 26 28.06 -6.00 4.02
N GLY A 27 27.56 -5.39 2.93
CA GLY A 27 26.20 -5.62 2.46
C GLY A 27 25.99 -7.05 1.94
N ILE A 28 24.75 -7.53 1.98
CA ILE A 28 24.39 -8.90 1.62
C ILE A 28 24.88 -9.33 0.22
N ASN A 29 24.89 -8.43 -0.76
CA ASN A 29 25.36 -8.72 -2.12
C ASN A 29 26.87 -9.04 -2.19
N ASP A 30 27.69 -8.39 -1.35
CA ASP A 30 29.13 -8.68 -1.31
C ASP A 30 29.43 -9.91 -0.46
N PHE A 31 28.58 -10.18 0.55
CA PHE A 31 28.60 -11.42 1.30
C PHE A 31 28.34 -12.63 0.39
N VAL A 32 27.33 -12.59 -0.49
CA VAL A 32 27.05 -13.73 -1.39
C VAL A 32 28.16 -13.99 -2.40
N LYS A 33 28.81 -12.96 -2.96
CA LYS A 33 29.97 -13.15 -3.85
C LYS A 33 31.14 -13.87 -3.17
N LEU A 34 31.26 -13.75 -1.85
CA LEU A 34 32.25 -14.49 -1.07
C LEU A 34 31.89 -15.98 -1.02
N VAL A 35 30.60 -16.25 -0.83
CA VAL A 35 30.02 -17.59 -0.72
C VAL A 35 30.03 -18.36 -2.04
N SER A 36 30.00 -17.66 -3.18
CA SER A 36 30.02 -18.28 -4.51
C SER A 36 31.41 -18.71 -4.99
N ASN A 37 32.47 -18.59 -4.18
CA ASN A 37 33.85 -18.93 -4.56
C ASN A 37 34.36 -20.17 -3.82
N ASP A 38 34.05 -21.35 -4.37
CA ASP A 38 34.38 -22.66 -3.80
C ASP A 38 35.88 -22.84 -3.47
N GLU A 39 36.77 -22.49 -4.40
CA GLU A 39 38.23 -22.62 -4.22
C GLU A 39 38.70 -21.77 -3.04
N PHE A 40 38.16 -20.55 -2.92
CA PHE A 40 38.47 -19.66 -1.82
C PHE A 40 37.94 -20.17 -0.47
N ILE A 41 36.73 -20.73 -0.43
CA ILE A 41 36.13 -21.26 0.80
C ILE A 41 36.90 -22.48 1.31
N GLU A 42 37.27 -23.39 0.41
CA GLU A 42 38.03 -24.60 0.76
C GLU A 42 39.43 -24.28 1.29
N GLU A 43 40.07 -23.23 0.77
CA GLU A 43 41.40 -22.80 1.22
C GLU A 43 41.39 -22.02 2.55
N ASN A 44 40.22 -21.55 3.02
CA ASN A 44 40.10 -20.62 4.16
C ASN A 44 39.03 -21.07 5.20
N PRO A 45 39.37 -21.98 6.13
CA PRO A 45 38.42 -22.57 7.08
C PRO A 45 37.88 -21.59 8.14
N SER A 46 38.66 -20.60 8.57
CA SER A 46 38.20 -19.60 9.57
C SER A 46 37.15 -18.68 8.95
N ILE A 47 37.35 -18.30 7.69
CA ILE A 47 36.36 -17.57 6.88
C ILE A 47 35.08 -18.40 6.72
N THR A 48 35.21 -19.69 6.39
CA THR A 48 34.06 -20.59 6.29
C THR A 48 33.23 -20.61 7.57
N GLN A 49 33.87 -20.71 8.75
CA GLN A 49 33.16 -20.67 10.04
C GLN A 49 32.47 -19.33 10.31
N ALA A 50 33.10 -18.20 9.95
CA ALA A 50 32.51 -16.87 10.10
C ALA A 50 31.29 -16.69 9.18
N ILE A 51 31.35 -17.16 7.93
CA ILE A 51 30.21 -17.17 7.00
C ILE A 51 29.04 -17.96 7.59
N MET A 52 29.30 -19.13 8.17
CA MET A 52 28.26 -19.95 8.80
C MET A 52 27.58 -19.23 9.97
N LYS A 53 28.39 -18.59 10.82
CA LYS A 53 27.88 -17.82 11.97
C LYS A 53 27.00 -16.66 11.50
N ARG A 54 27.41 -15.96 10.44
CA ARG A 54 26.62 -14.89 9.85
C ARG A 54 25.31 -15.39 9.24
N MET A 55 25.34 -16.44 8.41
CA MET A 55 24.10 -17.03 7.87
C MET A 55 23.13 -17.47 8.97
N SER A 56 23.63 -17.92 10.12
CA SER A 56 22.80 -18.32 11.25
C SER A 56 22.18 -17.14 12.01
N SER A 57 22.73 -15.92 11.88
CA SER A 57 22.31 -14.72 12.62
C SER A 57 21.51 -13.72 11.78
N GLU A 58 21.65 -13.76 10.45
CA GLU A 58 20.92 -12.87 9.52
C GLU A 58 19.59 -13.46 9.06
N ASN A 59 18.63 -12.58 8.76
CA ASN A 59 17.30 -12.95 8.26
C ASN A 59 17.24 -12.71 6.74
N ILE A 60 17.81 -13.64 5.99
CA ILE A 60 17.99 -13.51 4.53
C ILE A 60 16.69 -13.85 3.79
N ALA A 61 16.34 -12.99 2.82
CA ALA A 61 15.23 -13.22 1.91
C ALA A 61 15.64 -13.04 0.44
N TYR A 62 14.94 -13.74 -0.45
CA TYR A 62 15.00 -13.49 -1.88
C TYR A 62 13.66 -12.93 -2.36
N THR A 63 13.70 -11.94 -3.26
CA THR A 63 12.52 -11.44 -3.95
C THR A 63 12.80 -11.08 -5.41
N ASN A 64 11.87 -11.40 -6.31
CA ASN A 64 11.93 -10.95 -7.71
C ASN A 64 11.44 -9.49 -7.92
N ARG A 65 11.15 -8.74 -6.84
CA ARG A 65 10.58 -7.36 -6.88
C ARG A 65 11.60 -6.21 -6.76
N VAL A 66 12.88 -6.47 -6.57
CA VAL A 66 13.89 -5.45 -6.19
C VAL A 66 13.93 -4.23 -7.14
N TRP A 67 13.63 -4.40 -8.42
CA TRP A 67 13.68 -3.33 -9.42
C TRP A 67 12.48 -2.37 -9.41
N GLN A 68 11.44 -2.64 -8.62
CA GLN A 68 10.23 -1.81 -8.53
C GLN A 68 10.19 -1.02 -7.22
N LEU A 69 11.10 -0.05 -7.08
CA LEU A 69 11.32 0.73 -5.83
C LEU A 69 10.03 1.14 -5.11
N THR A 70 9.03 1.67 -5.81
CA THR A 70 7.77 2.11 -5.18
C THR A 70 6.88 0.96 -4.71
N PHE A 71 6.80 -0.15 -5.47
CA PHE A 71 6.04 -1.33 -5.05
C PHE A 71 6.77 -2.08 -3.94
N PHE A 72 8.10 -2.16 -4.01
CA PHE A 72 8.93 -2.72 -2.96
C PHE A 72 8.82 -1.88 -1.68
N GLU A 73 8.92 -0.55 -1.76
CA GLU A 73 8.66 0.36 -0.64
C GLU A 73 7.25 0.18 -0.07
N MET A 74 6.21 0.14 -0.91
CA MET A 74 4.83 -0.14 -0.46
C MET A 74 4.70 -1.52 0.19
N TYR A 75 5.35 -2.54 -0.36
CA TYR A 75 5.37 -3.92 0.13
C TYR A 75 6.10 -4.04 1.48
N MET A 76 7.17 -3.25 1.67
CA MET A 76 7.92 -3.12 2.93
C MET A 76 7.16 -2.27 3.96
N MET A 77 6.36 -1.29 3.51
CA MET A 77 5.54 -0.41 4.34
C MET A 77 4.20 -1.03 4.77
N VAL A 78 3.84 -2.23 4.30
CA VAL A 78 2.67 -2.95 4.82
C VAL A 78 2.95 -3.31 6.28
N PRO A 79 2.20 -2.76 7.26
CA PRO A 79 2.44 -3.06 8.66
C PRO A 79 2.37 -4.57 8.86
N SER A 80 3.46 -5.14 9.36
CA SER A 80 3.64 -6.57 9.64
C SER A 80 2.75 -7.00 10.81
N ASN A 81 1.44 -7.00 10.61
CA ASN A 81 0.47 -7.58 11.56
C ASN A 81 0.46 -9.12 11.49
N GLY A 82 1.66 -9.72 11.58
CA GLY A 82 1.87 -11.07 12.12
C GLY A 82 2.34 -12.15 11.17
N TYR A 83 2.57 -11.89 9.87
CA TYR A 83 2.98 -12.98 8.96
C TYR A 83 4.50 -13.16 8.88
N LEU A 84 5.21 -12.20 8.26
CA LEU A 84 6.66 -12.07 8.25
C LEU A 84 6.99 -10.61 8.58
N ASP A 85 7.96 -10.39 9.47
CA ASP A 85 8.51 -9.05 9.69
C ASP A 85 9.52 -8.76 8.59
N LYS A 86 9.17 -7.81 7.72
CA LYS A 86 9.98 -7.47 6.54
C LYS A 86 10.95 -6.33 6.82
N GLU A 87 10.78 -5.59 7.94
CA GLU A 87 11.61 -4.43 8.28
C GLU A 87 13.09 -4.81 8.48
N ASN A 88 13.34 -6.05 8.90
CA ASN A 88 14.67 -6.58 9.23
C ASN A 88 15.16 -7.66 8.24
N LEU A 89 14.57 -7.75 7.04
CA LEU A 89 15.01 -8.70 6.02
C LEU A 89 16.13 -8.13 5.15
N GLU A 90 17.17 -8.91 4.92
CA GLU A 90 18.18 -8.62 3.91
C GLU A 90 17.79 -9.29 2.58
N PHE A 91 17.39 -8.48 1.59
CA PHE A 91 16.92 -8.98 0.30
C PHE A 91 18.05 -9.15 -0.71
N LEU A 92 18.12 -10.33 -1.29
CA LEU A 92 18.97 -10.67 -2.43
C LEU A 92 18.35 -10.17 -3.74
N GLU A 93 19.19 -9.64 -4.63
CA GLU A 93 18.75 -9.02 -5.89
C GLU A 93 18.66 -10.01 -7.05
N LYS A 94 19.43 -11.11 -7.02
CA LYS A 94 19.48 -12.10 -8.09
C LYS A 94 19.07 -13.48 -7.61
N LEU A 95 18.46 -14.23 -8.52
CA LEU A 95 18.09 -15.63 -8.29
C LEU A 95 19.32 -16.51 -8.02
N GLU A 96 20.40 -16.26 -8.75
CA GLU A 96 21.69 -16.95 -8.60
C GLU A 96 22.23 -16.80 -7.16
N ASP A 97 22.03 -15.63 -6.54
CA ASP A 97 22.55 -15.34 -5.20
C ASP A 97 21.90 -16.25 -4.12
N ILE A 98 20.58 -16.49 -4.20
CA ILE A 98 19.91 -17.40 -3.25
C ILE A 98 20.27 -18.86 -3.52
N GLU A 99 20.48 -19.21 -4.79
CA GLU A 99 20.92 -20.53 -5.18
C GLU A 99 22.33 -20.85 -4.64
N ASP A 100 23.26 -19.90 -4.74
CA ASP A 100 24.64 -20.03 -4.26
C ASP A 100 24.68 -20.16 -2.73
N LEU A 101 23.85 -19.41 -2.00
CA LEU A 101 23.72 -19.56 -0.54
C LEU A 101 23.21 -20.94 -0.13
N ILE A 102 22.21 -21.47 -0.85
CA ILE A 102 21.67 -22.81 -0.57
C ILE A 102 22.74 -23.86 -0.87
N GLU A 103 23.46 -23.74 -1.97
CA GLU A 103 24.53 -24.66 -2.35
C GLU A 103 25.67 -24.65 -1.31
N PHE A 104 26.09 -23.47 -0.86
CA PHE A 104 27.06 -23.35 0.22
C PHE A 104 26.56 -24.00 1.51
N TYR A 105 25.32 -23.72 1.91
CA TYR A 105 24.75 -24.32 3.12
C TYR A 105 24.77 -25.84 3.03
N VAL A 106 24.33 -26.39 1.90
CA VAL A 106 24.30 -27.84 1.64
C VAL A 106 25.71 -28.43 1.71
N LYS A 107 26.66 -27.82 1.02
CA LYS A 107 28.00 -28.35 0.82
C LYS A 107 28.85 -28.25 2.08
N TYR A 108 28.77 -27.14 2.81
CA TYR A 108 29.69 -26.83 3.90
C TYR A 108 29.04 -26.92 5.29
N VAL A 109 27.74 -26.61 5.41
CA VAL A 109 27.02 -26.62 6.71
C VAL A 109 26.35 -27.96 6.97
N GLY A 110 25.52 -28.41 6.03
CA GLY A 110 24.74 -29.65 6.13
C GLY A 110 23.89 -29.70 7.41
N THR A 111 24.11 -30.73 8.24
CA THR A 111 23.41 -30.96 9.52
C THR A 111 24.13 -30.38 10.74
N ARG A 112 25.28 -29.70 10.55
CA ARG A 112 26.15 -29.26 11.66
C ARG A 112 25.58 -28.10 12.47
N VAL A 113 24.79 -27.25 11.84
CA VAL A 113 24.20 -26.04 12.42
C VAL A 113 22.73 -25.99 12.04
N GLU A 114 21.88 -25.51 12.95
CA GLU A 114 20.49 -25.16 12.62
C GLU A 114 20.42 -23.64 12.44
N LEU A 115 19.87 -23.18 11.32
CA LEU A 115 19.65 -21.74 11.13
C LEU A 115 18.62 -21.22 12.12
N GLN A 116 18.92 -20.09 12.75
CA GLN A 116 17.98 -19.41 13.65
C GLN A 116 16.76 -18.89 12.88
N TYR A 117 16.95 -18.46 11.63
CA TYR A 117 15.93 -17.90 10.76
C TYR A 117 15.73 -18.78 9.51
N PRO A 118 14.49 -19.11 9.12
CA PRO A 118 14.22 -19.77 7.85
C PRO A 118 14.53 -18.86 6.66
N LEU A 119 15.07 -19.43 5.58
CA LEU A 119 15.25 -18.69 4.32
C LEU A 119 13.89 -18.32 3.74
N THR A 120 13.69 -17.03 3.44
CA THR A 120 12.41 -16.53 2.94
C THR A 120 12.44 -16.33 1.43
N ILE A 121 11.60 -17.05 0.70
CA ILE A 121 11.42 -16.92 -0.75
C ILE A 121 10.12 -16.17 -1.00
N THR A 122 10.23 -14.92 -1.44
CA THR A 122 9.10 -14.10 -1.89
C THR A 122 9.06 -14.08 -3.41
N TYR A 123 7.93 -14.42 -4.00
CA TYR A 123 7.77 -14.43 -5.44
C TYR A 123 6.49 -13.73 -5.88
N TYR A 124 6.64 -12.73 -6.76
CA TYR A 124 5.54 -12.10 -7.47
C TYR A 124 5.37 -12.75 -8.83
N ILE A 125 4.22 -13.38 -9.04
CA ILE A 125 3.89 -14.14 -10.24
C ILE A 125 3.06 -13.24 -11.15
N TRP A 126 3.74 -12.61 -12.11
CA TRP A 126 3.16 -11.67 -13.07
C TRP A 126 3.01 -12.26 -14.48
N ASN A 127 3.83 -13.25 -14.82
CA ASN A 127 3.76 -14.00 -16.07
C ASN A 127 4.11 -15.48 -15.84
N LEU A 128 4.10 -16.30 -16.89
CA LEU A 128 4.42 -17.73 -16.76
C LEU A 128 5.90 -18.03 -16.50
N MET A 129 6.83 -17.15 -16.92
CA MET A 129 8.27 -17.32 -16.65
C MET A 129 8.57 -17.25 -15.15
N ASP A 130 7.87 -16.38 -14.43
CA ASP A 130 7.94 -16.27 -12.97
C ASP A 130 7.70 -17.61 -12.27
N ILE A 131 6.77 -18.43 -12.77
CA ILE A 131 6.50 -19.76 -12.21
C ILE A 131 7.66 -20.72 -12.49
N PHE A 132 8.21 -20.69 -13.70
CA PHE A 132 9.34 -21.56 -14.06
C PHE A 132 10.59 -21.23 -13.25
N GLU A 133 10.88 -19.94 -13.05
CA GLU A 133 11.97 -19.47 -12.20
C GLU A 133 11.72 -19.82 -10.73
N PHE A 134 10.49 -19.62 -10.21
CA PHE A 134 10.13 -20.04 -8.86
C PHE A 134 10.35 -21.54 -8.64
N LEU A 135 9.91 -22.39 -9.57
CA LEU A 135 10.10 -23.84 -9.48
C LEU A 135 11.57 -24.25 -9.66
N SER A 136 12.38 -23.50 -10.42
CA SER A 136 13.79 -23.83 -10.61
C SER A 136 14.60 -23.74 -9.31
N ILE A 137 14.28 -22.79 -8.43
CA ILE A 137 14.87 -22.69 -7.09
C ILE A 137 14.72 -24.03 -6.35
N PHE A 138 13.49 -24.56 -6.31
CA PHE A 138 13.20 -25.79 -5.58
C PHE A 138 13.73 -27.05 -6.26
N LYS A 139 13.80 -27.04 -7.59
CA LYS A 139 14.49 -28.11 -8.32
C LYS A 139 15.97 -28.15 -7.95
N LYS A 140 16.64 -27.00 -7.79
CA LYS A 140 18.05 -26.94 -7.36
C LYS A 140 18.21 -27.37 -5.90
N ILE A 141 17.31 -26.94 -5.01
CA ILE A 141 17.19 -27.43 -3.62
C ILE A 141 17.09 -28.96 -3.57
N SER A 142 16.25 -29.56 -4.43
CA SER A 142 16.02 -31.00 -4.47
C SER A 142 17.26 -31.80 -4.88
N LEU A 143 17.99 -31.34 -5.90
CA LEU A 143 19.26 -31.95 -6.33
C LEU A 143 20.29 -32.00 -5.19
N ASN A 144 20.20 -31.04 -4.27
CA ASN A 144 21.09 -30.85 -3.15
C ASN A 144 20.67 -31.59 -1.86
N LYS A 145 19.61 -32.42 -1.89
CA LYS A 145 19.12 -33.23 -0.75
C LYS A 145 18.82 -32.44 0.53
N VAL A 146 18.27 -31.23 0.38
CA VAL A 146 18.02 -30.31 1.49
C VAL A 146 17.05 -30.86 2.56
N ASP A 147 16.10 -31.73 2.20
CA ASP A 147 15.17 -32.34 3.17
C ASP A 147 15.85 -33.24 4.22
N GLU A 148 17.12 -33.63 4.00
CA GLU A 148 17.95 -34.36 4.96
C GLU A 148 18.72 -33.42 5.92
N MET A 149 18.54 -32.09 5.79
CA MET A 149 19.31 -31.06 6.48
C MET A 149 18.45 -30.18 7.41
N ASN A 150 19.10 -29.44 8.31
CA ASN A 150 18.44 -28.50 9.23
C ASN A 150 18.09 -27.15 8.56
N LEU A 151 17.74 -27.16 7.27
CA LEU A 151 17.36 -25.96 6.53
C LEU A 151 15.83 -25.80 6.55
N ARG A 152 15.35 -24.57 6.73
CA ARG A 152 13.91 -24.27 6.79
C ARG A 152 13.57 -23.15 5.83
N PHE A 153 12.35 -23.20 5.27
CA PHE A 153 11.87 -22.21 4.30
C PHE A 153 10.57 -21.54 4.73
N ASN A 154 10.45 -20.28 4.30
CA ASN A 154 9.19 -19.56 4.20
C ASN A 154 8.92 -19.26 2.73
N ILE A 155 7.68 -19.44 2.27
CA ILE A 155 7.28 -19.12 0.89
C ILE A 155 6.16 -18.08 0.93
N GLU A 156 6.34 -16.97 0.21
CA GLU A 156 5.30 -15.96 -0.04
C GLU A 156 5.09 -15.82 -1.55
N LEU A 157 3.88 -16.13 -2.00
CA LEU A 157 3.45 -15.97 -3.39
C LEU A 157 2.41 -14.86 -3.49
N GLU A 158 2.61 -13.95 -4.42
CA GLU A 158 1.65 -12.92 -4.78
C GLU A 158 1.38 -12.97 -6.28
N PHE A 159 0.11 -12.99 -6.67
CA PHE A 159 -0.29 -13.16 -8.07
C PHE A 159 -0.81 -11.86 -8.66
N ASP A 160 -0.43 -11.61 -9.92
CA ASP A 160 -1.14 -10.67 -10.77
C ASP A 160 -2.49 -11.27 -11.22
N PRO A 161 -3.62 -10.57 -11.01
CA PRO A 161 -4.94 -11.09 -11.40
C PRO A 161 -5.12 -11.36 -12.90
N GLY A 162 -4.31 -10.76 -13.78
CA GLY A 162 -4.43 -10.83 -15.24
C GLY A 162 -4.06 -12.18 -15.86
N ILE A 163 -3.25 -13.00 -15.18
CA ILE A 163 -2.71 -14.26 -15.74
C ILE A 163 -3.30 -15.53 -15.12
N LEU A 164 -4.28 -15.40 -14.22
CA LEU A 164 -4.80 -16.48 -13.40
C LEU A 164 -5.38 -17.66 -14.20
N HIS A 165 -5.90 -17.41 -15.39
CA HIS A 165 -6.48 -18.43 -16.27
C HIS A 165 -5.45 -19.42 -16.84
N LEU A 166 -4.15 -19.10 -16.74
CA LEU A 166 -3.05 -19.92 -17.26
C LEU A 166 -2.38 -20.76 -16.16
N ILE A 167 -2.80 -20.62 -14.90
CA ILE A 167 -2.09 -21.17 -13.75
C ILE A 167 -2.93 -22.23 -13.07
N ASN A 168 -2.35 -23.42 -12.86
CA ASN A 168 -2.90 -24.43 -11.97
C ASN A 168 -2.12 -24.44 -10.65
N LEU A 169 -2.54 -23.62 -9.70
CA LEU A 169 -1.85 -23.50 -8.42
C LEU A 169 -1.88 -24.77 -7.58
N THR A 170 -2.88 -25.65 -7.77
CA THR A 170 -2.91 -26.94 -7.07
C THR A 170 -1.69 -27.78 -7.47
N GLN A 171 -1.41 -27.85 -8.77
CA GLN A 171 -0.26 -28.61 -9.28
C GLN A 171 1.06 -27.99 -8.85
N ILE A 172 1.19 -26.66 -8.90
CA ILE A 172 2.41 -25.96 -8.46
C ILE A 172 2.70 -26.25 -6.99
N ILE A 173 1.70 -26.17 -6.10
CA ILE A 173 1.89 -26.47 -4.67
C ILE A 173 2.22 -27.96 -4.47
N GLU A 174 1.61 -28.86 -5.25
CA GLU A 174 1.94 -30.28 -5.20
C GLU A 174 3.39 -30.55 -5.62
N GLU A 175 3.89 -29.88 -6.64
CA GLU A 175 5.28 -29.97 -7.07
C GLU A 175 6.25 -29.37 -6.03
N VAL A 176 5.94 -28.18 -5.49
CA VAL A 176 6.71 -27.59 -4.37
C VAL A 176 6.76 -28.54 -3.16
N SER A 177 5.65 -29.23 -2.88
CA SER A 177 5.61 -30.20 -1.77
C SER A 177 6.57 -31.36 -1.95
N ASP A 178 6.92 -31.73 -3.19
CA ASP A 178 7.88 -32.80 -3.44
C ASP A 178 9.33 -32.36 -3.15
N TYR A 179 9.58 -31.06 -2.95
CA TYR A 179 10.91 -30.48 -2.73
C TYR A 179 11.17 -29.95 -1.33
N VAL A 180 10.13 -29.44 -0.65
CA VAL A 180 10.28 -28.76 0.67
C VAL A 180 9.26 -29.22 1.71
N SER A 181 8.70 -30.43 1.57
CA SER A 181 7.67 -30.96 2.49
C SER A 181 8.04 -30.79 3.96
N ASN A 182 9.23 -31.25 4.36
CA ASN A 182 9.66 -31.26 5.76
C ASN A 182 10.31 -29.94 6.18
N THR A 183 10.73 -29.11 5.24
CA THR A 183 11.51 -27.90 5.49
C THR A 183 10.65 -26.63 5.46
N LEU A 184 9.45 -26.67 4.88
CA LEU A 184 8.53 -25.55 4.83
C LEU A 184 7.86 -25.29 6.19
N THR A 185 8.05 -24.07 6.71
CA THR A 185 7.46 -23.62 7.98
C THR A 185 6.35 -22.58 7.80
N HIS A 186 6.41 -21.79 6.73
CA HIS A 186 5.44 -20.73 6.43
C HIS A 186 5.04 -20.77 4.96
N ILE A 187 3.73 -20.70 4.67
CA ILE A 187 3.23 -20.47 3.31
C ILE A 187 2.20 -19.34 3.24
N SER A 188 2.44 -18.38 2.36
CA SER A 188 1.54 -17.26 2.06
C SER A 188 1.20 -17.24 0.58
N ILE A 189 -0.08 -17.09 0.27
CA ILE A 189 -0.58 -16.96 -1.09
C ILE A 189 -1.57 -15.81 -1.10
N THR A 190 -1.31 -14.81 -1.93
CA THR A 190 -2.12 -13.60 -2.02
C THR A 190 -2.55 -13.33 -3.46
N ASN A 191 -3.78 -12.82 -3.63
CA ASN A 191 -4.36 -12.38 -4.90
C ASN A 191 -4.55 -13.46 -5.99
N TYR A 192 -4.36 -14.75 -5.69
CA TYR A 192 -4.75 -15.84 -6.59
C TYR A 192 -6.26 -16.11 -6.53
N THR A 193 -7.03 -15.57 -7.46
CA THR A 193 -8.50 -15.76 -7.47
C THR A 193 -8.97 -17.06 -8.13
N GLY A 194 -8.06 -17.89 -8.65
CA GLY A 194 -8.40 -19.24 -9.13
C GLY A 194 -8.77 -20.18 -7.97
N ASP A 195 -9.54 -21.22 -8.26
CA ASP A 195 -9.78 -22.29 -7.28
C ASP A 195 -8.52 -23.15 -7.16
N PHE A 196 -8.07 -23.45 -5.93
CA PHE A 196 -6.99 -24.42 -5.69
C PHE A 196 -7.24 -25.28 -4.47
N GLN A 197 -6.59 -26.45 -4.46
CA GLN A 197 -6.66 -27.38 -3.35
C GLN A 197 -5.35 -27.37 -2.55
N PHE A 198 -5.47 -27.32 -1.23
CA PHE A 198 -4.32 -27.35 -0.33
C PHE A 198 -4.39 -28.56 0.61
N ASP A 199 -3.37 -29.41 0.59
CA ASP A 199 -3.25 -30.54 1.50
C ASP A 199 -2.22 -30.24 2.59
N VAL A 200 -2.72 -29.82 3.75
CA VAL A 200 -1.88 -29.48 4.91
C VAL A 200 -1.05 -30.68 5.39
N SER A 201 -1.49 -31.91 5.14
CA SER A 201 -0.78 -33.12 5.58
C SER A 201 0.53 -33.37 4.85
N LYS A 202 0.75 -32.71 3.70
CA LYS A 202 2.02 -32.73 2.96
C LYS A 202 3.10 -31.86 3.60
N PHE A 203 2.78 -31.03 4.60
CA PHE A 203 3.72 -30.12 5.23
C PHE A 203 3.69 -30.30 6.75
N PRO A 204 4.34 -31.34 7.30
CA PRO A 204 4.24 -31.70 8.72
C PRO A 204 4.78 -30.63 9.67
N ASN A 205 5.76 -29.83 9.24
CA ASN A 205 6.40 -28.79 10.05
C ASN A 205 5.84 -27.38 9.84
N LEU A 206 4.70 -27.27 9.13
CA LEU A 206 4.07 -26.00 8.84
C LEU A 206 3.52 -25.34 10.11
N GLN A 207 3.91 -24.09 10.34
CA GLN A 207 3.55 -23.28 11.51
C GLN A 207 2.58 -22.14 11.16
N LYS A 208 2.74 -21.52 9.99
CA LYS A 208 1.86 -20.41 9.56
C LYS A 208 1.30 -20.60 8.16
N ILE A 209 0.00 -20.36 8.04
CA ILE A 209 -0.72 -20.34 6.76
C ILE A 209 -1.37 -18.98 6.60
N ARG A 210 -1.13 -18.31 5.47
CA ARG A 210 -1.80 -17.06 5.10
C ARG A 210 -2.32 -17.14 3.68
N PHE A 211 -3.63 -17.19 3.52
CA PHE A 211 -4.29 -17.15 2.22
C PHE A 211 -5.24 -15.95 2.18
N GLU A 212 -4.88 -14.94 1.38
CA GLU A 212 -5.63 -13.67 1.28
C GLU A 212 -6.04 -13.39 -0.14
N ASN A 213 -7.30 -12.98 -0.33
CA ASN A 213 -7.88 -12.80 -1.66
C ASN A 213 -7.77 -14.05 -2.56
N THR A 214 -7.88 -15.25 -1.97
CA THR A 214 -7.78 -16.53 -2.69
C THR A 214 -8.92 -17.51 -2.43
N ASN A 215 -9.14 -18.43 -3.37
CA ASN A 215 -10.19 -19.46 -3.31
C ASN A 215 -9.61 -20.84 -3.00
N VAL A 216 -9.34 -21.11 -1.71
CA VAL A 216 -8.75 -22.38 -1.25
C VAL A 216 -9.80 -23.41 -0.82
N LYS A 217 -9.56 -24.68 -1.16
CA LYS A 217 -10.22 -25.85 -0.57
C LYS A 217 -9.21 -26.77 0.11
N PHE A 218 -9.38 -27.00 1.41
CA PHE A 218 -8.51 -27.92 2.16
C PHE A 218 -8.88 -29.39 1.88
N LYS A 219 -7.90 -30.21 1.41
CA LYS A 219 -8.09 -31.66 1.16
C LYS A 219 -8.17 -32.45 2.48
N SER A 220 -7.21 -32.24 3.36
CA SER A 220 -7.08 -32.94 4.64
C SER A 220 -7.63 -32.13 5.82
N SER A 221 -7.90 -32.80 6.94
CA SER A 221 -8.25 -32.12 8.20
C SER A 221 -6.99 -31.61 8.88
N PHE A 222 -7.09 -30.50 9.62
CA PHE A 222 -6.07 -30.11 10.59
C PHE A 222 -6.01 -31.17 11.71
N ARG A 223 -5.06 -32.10 11.62
CA ARG A 223 -4.84 -33.14 12.65
C ARG A 223 -4.33 -32.49 13.94
N LYS A 224 -4.56 -33.11 15.10
CA LYS A 224 -4.15 -32.60 16.42
C LYS A 224 -2.63 -32.32 16.57
N ASN A 225 -1.79 -32.96 15.74
CA ASN A 225 -0.34 -32.90 15.88
C ASN A 225 0.33 -31.85 14.96
N LEU A 226 -0.44 -31.08 14.19
CA LEU A 226 0.14 -30.02 13.37
C LEU A 226 0.66 -28.88 14.25
N LEU A 227 1.80 -28.31 13.87
CA LEU A 227 2.48 -27.23 14.59
C LEU A 227 1.91 -25.83 14.28
N ILE A 228 0.77 -25.78 13.58
CA ILE A 228 0.18 -24.52 13.11
C ILE A 228 -0.27 -23.67 14.29
N ASP A 229 0.38 -22.52 14.46
CA ASP A 229 0.05 -21.52 15.48
C ASP A 229 -0.59 -20.26 14.89
N THR A 230 -0.51 -20.07 13.57
CA THR A 230 -1.08 -18.91 12.87
C THR A 230 -1.86 -19.35 11.64
N LEU A 231 -3.14 -19.01 11.60
CA LEU A 231 -4.01 -19.27 10.47
C LEU A 231 -4.73 -17.98 10.06
N ILE A 232 -4.40 -17.49 8.87
CA ILE A 232 -4.99 -16.30 8.26
C ILE A 232 -5.67 -16.75 6.96
N LEU A 233 -6.99 -16.69 6.93
CA LEU A 233 -7.82 -16.99 5.78
C LEU A 233 -8.72 -15.79 5.55
N HIS A 234 -8.44 -14.98 4.53
CA HIS A 234 -9.21 -13.76 4.28
C HIS A 234 -9.46 -13.55 2.79
N PRO A 235 -10.33 -14.36 2.16
CA PRO A 235 -10.83 -14.09 0.82
C PRO A 235 -11.56 -12.75 0.85
N ASN A 236 -10.92 -11.70 0.34
CA ASN A 236 -11.49 -10.37 0.09
C ASN A 236 -11.36 -9.34 1.24
N CYS A 237 -10.15 -8.83 1.49
CA CYS A 237 -9.96 -7.63 2.32
C CYS A 237 -10.25 -6.31 1.57
N ASN A 238 -10.23 -6.32 0.22
CA ASN A 238 -10.22 -5.10 -0.61
C ASN A 238 -11.44 -4.92 -1.54
N GLY A 239 -12.51 -5.72 -1.41
CA GLY A 239 -13.74 -5.54 -2.17
C GLY A 239 -13.76 -6.10 -3.60
N TYR A 240 -12.86 -7.02 -3.98
CA TYR A 240 -12.95 -7.74 -5.25
C TYR A 240 -14.17 -8.66 -5.27
N ASN A 241 -15.10 -8.44 -6.21
CA ASN A 241 -16.45 -9.01 -6.23
C ASN A 241 -16.57 -10.53 -6.52
N ASN A 242 -15.47 -11.29 -6.59
CA ASN A 242 -15.49 -12.64 -7.18
C ASN A 242 -14.93 -13.80 -6.32
N ASN A 243 -14.66 -13.60 -5.02
CA ASN A 243 -14.13 -14.70 -4.18
C ASN A 243 -15.23 -15.50 -3.49
N LYS A 244 -15.12 -16.83 -3.57
CA LYS A 244 -16.00 -17.78 -2.90
C LYS A 244 -15.64 -17.83 -1.40
N PRO A 245 -16.63 -18.00 -0.52
CA PRO A 245 -16.34 -18.16 0.89
C PRO A 245 -15.54 -19.45 1.13
N ILE A 246 -14.50 -19.38 1.98
CA ILE A 246 -13.76 -20.58 2.37
C ILE A 246 -14.63 -21.40 3.31
N ILE A 247 -14.92 -22.64 2.90
CA ILE A 247 -15.75 -23.53 3.70
C ILE A 247 -14.86 -24.39 4.60
N LEU A 248 -15.00 -24.21 5.91
CA LEU A 248 -14.32 -25.01 6.92
C LEU A 248 -15.24 -26.15 7.37
N TYR A 249 -14.92 -27.37 6.93
CA TYR A 249 -15.69 -28.59 7.21
C TYR A 249 -15.20 -29.38 8.44
N LYS A 250 -14.06 -29.00 9.02
CA LYS A 250 -13.28 -29.79 9.99
C LYS A 250 -12.70 -28.88 11.08
N SER A 251 -12.11 -29.48 12.12
CA SER A 251 -11.50 -28.77 13.25
C SER A 251 -10.41 -27.78 12.86
N LEU A 252 -10.28 -26.69 13.61
CA LEU A 252 -9.10 -25.83 13.56
C LEU A 252 -7.90 -26.49 14.27
N PRO A 253 -6.65 -26.09 13.95
CA PRO A 253 -5.49 -26.51 14.72
C PRO A 253 -5.61 -26.12 16.20
N ILE A 254 -5.21 -27.01 17.11
CA ILE A 254 -5.36 -26.79 18.55
C ILE A 254 -4.31 -25.83 19.13
N ASN A 255 -3.16 -25.69 18.46
CA ASN A 255 -2.02 -24.88 18.87
C ASN A 255 -2.11 -23.41 18.43
N LEU A 256 -3.24 -22.98 17.85
CA LEU A 256 -3.40 -21.62 17.35
C LEU A 256 -3.23 -20.57 18.45
N LYS A 257 -2.39 -19.58 18.14
CA LYS A 257 -2.23 -18.29 18.84
C LYS A 257 -2.89 -17.16 18.05
N ILE A 258 -2.83 -17.21 16.72
CA ILE A 258 -3.42 -16.19 15.83
C ILE A 258 -4.41 -16.85 14.89
N LEU A 259 -5.67 -16.42 14.96
CA LEU A 259 -6.72 -16.84 14.05
C LEU A 259 -7.35 -15.62 13.39
N LYS A 260 -7.25 -15.51 12.07
CA LYS A 260 -7.95 -14.50 11.27
C LYS A 260 -8.80 -15.20 10.22
N LEU A 261 -10.10 -15.03 10.28
CA LEU A 261 -11.06 -15.57 9.32
C LEU A 261 -11.88 -14.42 8.71
N GLY A 262 -11.78 -14.24 7.40
CA GLY A 262 -12.54 -13.28 6.60
C GLY A 262 -13.41 -14.02 5.59
N ASN A 263 -14.70 -13.71 5.48
CA ASN A 263 -15.60 -14.30 4.47
C ASN A 263 -15.52 -15.85 4.43
N CYS A 264 -15.55 -16.47 5.62
CA CYS A 264 -15.52 -17.93 5.79
C CYS A 264 -16.91 -18.48 6.13
N ILE A 265 -17.25 -19.66 5.63
CA ILE A 265 -18.40 -20.44 6.08
C ILE A 265 -17.91 -21.55 7.00
N ILE A 266 -18.39 -21.54 8.24
CA ILE A 266 -18.14 -22.60 9.21
C ILE A 266 -19.32 -23.56 9.15
N ASN A 267 -19.09 -24.76 8.61
CA ASN A 267 -20.10 -25.82 8.56
C ASN A 267 -19.92 -26.76 9.76
N SER A 268 -20.57 -26.40 10.87
CA SER A 268 -20.41 -27.06 12.17
C SER A 268 -21.16 -28.39 12.32
N ARG A 269 -21.94 -28.84 11.31
CA ARG A 269 -22.65 -30.15 11.31
C ARG A 269 -21.73 -31.36 11.56
N LEU A 270 -20.44 -31.21 11.28
CA LEU A 270 -19.42 -32.26 11.38
C LEU A 270 -18.33 -31.97 12.43
N MET A 271 -18.46 -30.88 13.20
CA MET A 271 -17.42 -30.42 14.13
C MET A 271 -17.55 -31.07 15.52
N ASN A 272 -17.02 -32.29 15.66
CA ASN A 272 -16.79 -33.01 16.92
C ASN A 272 -15.39 -32.72 17.52
N TYR A 273 -14.92 -31.46 17.49
CA TYR A 273 -13.51 -31.18 17.75
C TYR A 273 -13.23 -29.99 18.67
N ALA A 274 -12.02 -30.02 19.23
CA ALA A 274 -11.49 -29.10 20.22
C ALA A 274 -11.32 -27.67 19.69
N ILE A 275 -11.54 -26.72 20.59
CA ILE A 275 -11.40 -25.29 20.33
C ILE A 275 -9.99 -24.85 20.73
N PRO A 276 -9.27 -24.07 19.90
CA PRO A 276 -7.99 -23.49 20.30
C PRO A 276 -8.19 -22.50 21.45
N THR A 277 -7.69 -22.83 22.64
CA THR A 277 -7.81 -22.00 23.85
C THR A 277 -6.59 -21.10 24.09
N ASN A 278 -5.49 -21.30 23.35
CA ASN A 278 -4.25 -20.54 23.47
C ASN A 278 -4.19 -19.28 22.59
N LEU A 279 -5.34 -18.84 22.06
CA LEU A 279 -5.44 -17.67 21.20
C LEU A 279 -5.00 -16.38 21.93
N ASP A 280 -4.11 -15.64 21.27
CA ASP A 280 -3.69 -14.28 21.58
C ASP A 280 -4.44 -13.25 20.70
N THR A 281 -4.61 -13.57 19.42
CA THR A 281 -5.32 -12.73 18.45
C THR A 281 -6.46 -13.50 17.78
N LEU A 282 -7.66 -12.92 17.82
CA LEU A 282 -8.86 -13.43 17.14
C LEU A 282 -9.47 -12.34 16.26
N ILE A 283 -9.46 -12.56 14.94
CA ILE A 283 -10.09 -11.65 13.96
C ILE A 283 -11.11 -12.45 13.16
N LEU A 284 -12.36 -12.00 13.18
CA LEU A 284 -13.47 -12.58 12.44
C LEU A 284 -14.14 -11.46 11.65
N SER A 285 -14.16 -11.56 10.32
CA SER A 285 -14.89 -10.63 9.43
C SER A 285 -15.77 -11.41 8.48
N ARG A 286 -17.06 -11.07 8.38
CA ARG A 286 -18.00 -11.71 7.42
C ARG A 286 -18.08 -13.24 7.56
N VAL A 287 -17.92 -13.75 8.77
CA VAL A 287 -17.94 -15.20 9.04
C VAL A 287 -19.38 -15.67 9.22
N LYS A 288 -19.74 -16.73 8.51
CA LYS A 288 -21.07 -17.37 8.56
C LYS A 288 -21.01 -18.68 9.35
N ASP A 289 -21.72 -18.78 10.48
CA ASP A 289 -21.86 -20.03 11.26
C ASP A 289 -23.21 -20.69 10.95
N PHE A 290 -23.20 -21.76 10.15
CA PHE A 290 -24.42 -22.32 9.57
C PHE A 290 -25.39 -22.95 10.59
N LEU A 291 -24.89 -23.38 11.76
CA LEU A 291 -25.74 -23.92 12.85
C LEU A 291 -25.61 -23.14 14.17
N ASN A 292 -24.92 -22.00 14.18
CA ASN A 292 -24.73 -21.16 15.37
C ASN A 292 -24.18 -21.90 16.59
N CYS A 293 -23.18 -22.77 16.40
CA CYS A 293 -22.64 -23.58 17.50
C CYS A 293 -21.13 -23.45 17.65
N PHE A 294 -20.39 -23.13 16.59
CA PHE A 294 -18.93 -23.15 16.67
C PHE A 294 -18.38 -21.84 17.22
N LEU A 295 -18.80 -20.70 16.65
CA LEU A 295 -18.35 -19.39 17.12
C LEU A 295 -18.81 -19.13 18.55
N GLU A 296 -20.04 -19.51 18.88
CA GLU A 296 -20.56 -19.46 20.24
C GLU A 296 -19.68 -20.26 21.21
N ARG A 297 -19.41 -21.55 20.93
CA ARG A 297 -18.55 -22.36 21.81
C ARG A 297 -17.13 -21.82 21.90
N MET A 298 -16.55 -21.32 20.81
CA MET A 298 -15.20 -20.75 20.80
C MET A 298 -15.09 -19.48 21.65
N ILE A 299 -16.16 -18.70 21.69
CA ILE A 299 -16.22 -17.48 22.47
C ILE A 299 -16.50 -17.78 23.95
N LEU A 300 -17.33 -18.80 24.23
CA LEU A 300 -17.62 -19.27 25.58
C LEU A 300 -16.49 -20.11 26.19
N SER A 301 -15.51 -20.57 25.41
CA SER A 301 -14.48 -21.52 25.89
C SER A 301 -13.43 -20.93 26.83
N ASN A 302 -13.58 -19.66 27.27
CA ASN A 302 -12.62 -18.90 28.06
C ASN A 302 -11.26 -18.81 27.34
N LEU A 303 -10.93 -17.63 26.80
CA LEU A 303 -9.68 -17.38 26.08
C LEU A 303 -8.73 -16.52 26.93
N PRO A 304 -8.04 -17.09 27.94
CA PRO A 304 -7.34 -16.32 28.97
C PRO A 304 -6.12 -15.54 28.47
N ASN A 305 -5.60 -15.91 27.28
CA ASN A 305 -4.42 -15.29 26.68
C ASN A 305 -4.76 -14.22 25.64
N LEU A 306 -6.04 -14.01 25.33
CA LEU A 306 -6.45 -13.10 24.26
C LEU A 306 -6.07 -11.66 24.60
N THR A 307 -5.28 -11.03 23.74
CA THR A 307 -4.92 -9.61 23.83
C THR A 307 -5.61 -8.77 22.77
N ASN A 308 -5.94 -9.37 21.61
CA ASN A 308 -6.52 -8.68 20.47
C ASN A 308 -7.77 -9.39 19.96
N ILE A 309 -8.88 -8.65 19.87
CA ILE A 309 -10.13 -9.14 19.28
C ILE A 309 -10.66 -8.17 18.23
N ASN A 310 -10.99 -8.69 17.05
CA ASN A 310 -11.73 -7.96 16.02
C ASN A 310 -12.89 -8.82 15.53
N ILE A 311 -14.11 -8.34 15.68
CA ILE A 311 -15.32 -9.03 15.24
C ILE A 311 -16.12 -8.06 14.38
N GLU A 312 -16.31 -8.42 13.13
CA GLU A 312 -16.99 -7.64 12.12
C GLU A 312 -18.00 -8.50 11.37
N ASN A 313 -19.24 -8.02 11.23
CA ASN A 313 -20.23 -8.56 10.31
C ASN A 313 -20.43 -10.10 10.38
N ILE A 314 -20.72 -10.63 11.58
CA ILE A 314 -20.99 -12.08 11.73
C ILE A 314 -22.40 -12.40 11.24
N LEU A 315 -22.53 -13.43 10.41
CA LEU A 315 -23.76 -13.76 9.68
C LEU A 315 -24.34 -15.12 10.12
N ASP A 316 -25.66 -15.19 10.17
CA ASP A 316 -26.40 -16.45 10.36
C ASP A 316 -26.57 -17.23 9.03
N SER A 317 -27.25 -18.37 9.08
CA SER A 317 -27.55 -19.20 7.90
C SER A 317 -28.35 -18.48 6.80
N ASN A 318 -29.12 -17.44 7.15
CA ASN A 318 -29.94 -16.63 6.26
C ASN A 318 -29.23 -15.35 5.77
N ASN A 319 -27.92 -15.23 5.99
CA ASN A 319 -27.12 -14.04 5.70
C ASN A 319 -27.61 -12.78 6.43
N GLN A 320 -28.28 -12.94 7.58
CA GLN A 320 -28.62 -11.85 8.46
C GLN A 320 -27.49 -11.65 9.48
N LEU A 321 -27.23 -10.41 9.84
CA LEU A 321 -26.34 -10.11 10.96
C LEU A 321 -26.86 -10.80 12.21
N ILE A 322 -26.00 -11.61 12.83
CA ILE A 322 -26.29 -12.16 14.15
C ILE A 322 -26.50 -10.98 15.10
N LYS A 323 -27.63 -10.97 15.83
CA LYS A 323 -27.89 -10.00 16.89
C LYS A 323 -27.01 -10.31 18.08
N ILE A 324 -25.74 -9.94 17.95
CA ILE A 324 -24.69 -10.18 18.93
C ILE A 324 -24.83 -9.24 20.15
N TRP A 325 -25.46 -8.08 19.95
CA TRP A 325 -25.45 -6.98 20.91
C TRP A 325 -26.88 -6.48 21.21
N GLY A 326 -27.41 -6.84 22.38
CA GLY A 326 -28.71 -6.34 22.84
C GLY A 326 -29.08 -6.93 24.20
N ALA A 327 -29.70 -6.13 25.06
CA ALA A 327 -30.04 -6.54 26.43
C ALA A 327 -31.55 -6.74 26.65
N ASP A 328 -32.36 -6.84 25.58
CA ASP A 328 -33.80 -6.97 25.68
C ASP A 328 -34.35 -8.18 24.88
N THR A 329 -35.26 -8.90 25.53
CA THR A 329 -35.95 -10.18 25.17
C THR A 329 -35.21 -11.50 25.40
N CYS A 330 -35.02 -11.79 26.69
CA CYS A 330 -34.83 -13.14 27.20
C CYS A 330 -36.20 -13.84 27.25
N GLN A 331 -36.60 -14.60 26.22
CA GLN A 331 -37.67 -15.63 26.36
C GLN A 331 -37.88 -16.60 25.19
N GLN A 332 -37.11 -16.55 24.09
CA GLN A 332 -37.07 -17.65 23.11
C GLN A 332 -35.62 -17.97 22.74
N MET A 333 -35.17 -19.17 23.12
CA MET A 333 -33.84 -19.69 22.82
C MET A 333 -33.65 -19.80 21.31
N ASN A 334 -32.84 -18.90 20.74
CA ASN A 334 -31.85 -19.13 19.68
C ASN A 334 -31.09 -17.80 19.43
N ILE A 335 -29.75 -17.81 19.51
CA ILE A 335 -28.79 -16.82 18.95
C ILE A 335 -28.58 -15.47 19.72
N PHE A 336 -29.21 -15.22 20.87
CA PHE A 336 -29.21 -13.86 21.47
C PHE A 336 -28.24 -13.54 22.64
N ASN A 337 -27.35 -14.43 23.08
CA ASN A 337 -26.54 -14.23 24.31
C ASN A 337 -25.03 -14.07 24.08
N PHE A 338 -24.62 -13.46 22.98
CA PHE A 338 -23.20 -13.45 22.62
C PHE A 338 -22.34 -12.62 23.58
N ILE A 339 -22.86 -11.57 24.25
CA ILE A 339 -21.97 -10.60 24.97
C ILE A 339 -22.26 -10.31 26.42
N THR A 340 -23.48 -10.57 26.88
CA THR A 340 -23.72 -10.64 28.32
C THR A 340 -22.94 -11.79 28.98
N CYS A 341 -22.45 -12.76 28.19
CA CYS A 341 -21.62 -13.90 28.61
C CYS A 341 -20.13 -13.83 28.22
N LEU A 342 -19.73 -12.89 27.34
CA LEU A 342 -18.32 -12.65 27.02
C LEU A 342 -17.69 -11.88 28.19
N LYS A 343 -17.20 -12.61 29.20
CA LYS A 343 -16.19 -12.03 30.09
C LYS A 343 -14.95 -11.78 29.25
N LEU A 344 -14.85 -10.58 28.65
CA LEU A 344 -13.64 -10.16 27.94
C LEU A 344 -12.45 -10.34 28.89
N PRO A 345 -11.38 -11.01 28.45
CA PRO A 345 -10.29 -11.34 29.35
C PRO A 345 -9.62 -10.06 29.87
N PRO A 346 -9.17 -10.04 31.12
CA PRO A 346 -8.60 -8.83 31.73
C PRO A 346 -7.26 -8.40 31.10
N LYS A 347 -6.66 -9.20 30.22
CA LYS A 347 -5.44 -8.90 29.48
C LYS A 347 -5.66 -8.22 28.14
N LEU A 348 -6.92 -8.06 27.72
CA LEU A 348 -7.26 -7.54 26.39
C LEU A 348 -6.77 -6.10 26.24
N LYS A 349 -6.05 -5.83 25.15
CA LYS A 349 -5.49 -4.53 24.79
C LYS A 349 -6.22 -3.90 23.62
N GLN A 350 -6.70 -4.71 22.67
CA GLN A 350 -7.35 -4.22 21.46
C GLN A 350 -8.73 -4.85 21.27
N VAL A 351 -9.74 -4.00 21.07
CA VAL A 351 -11.12 -4.37 20.77
C VAL A 351 -11.57 -3.63 19.52
N SER A 352 -11.95 -4.37 18.50
CA SER A 352 -12.65 -3.86 17.32
C SER A 352 -13.96 -4.61 17.13
N LEU A 353 -15.04 -3.85 17.10
CA LEU A 353 -16.42 -4.32 16.99
C LEU A 353 -17.14 -3.55 15.90
N SER A 354 -16.41 -3.11 14.87
CA SER A 354 -16.97 -2.32 13.80
C SER A 354 -17.94 -3.10 12.93
N ASN A 355 -18.85 -2.39 12.26
CA ASN A 355 -19.79 -2.98 11.29
C ASN A 355 -20.59 -4.15 11.90
N ASN A 356 -21.16 -3.88 13.07
CA ASN A 356 -22.08 -4.76 13.76
C ASN A 356 -23.42 -4.02 13.94
N ASN A 357 -24.39 -4.68 14.58
CA ASN A 357 -25.69 -4.08 14.87
C ASN A 357 -25.76 -3.54 16.31
N ILE A 358 -24.69 -2.88 16.81
CA ILE A 358 -24.68 -2.31 18.16
C ILE A 358 -25.58 -1.06 18.16
N THR A 359 -26.67 -1.12 18.90
CA THR A 359 -27.65 -0.02 19.03
C THR A 359 -27.55 0.75 20.35
N ASN A 360 -26.98 0.14 21.40
CA ASN A 360 -26.77 0.78 22.70
C ASN A 360 -25.36 0.44 23.22
N PHE A 361 -24.46 1.42 23.21
CA PHE A 361 -23.05 1.22 23.51
C PHE A 361 -22.83 1.08 25.02
N SER A 362 -23.45 1.93 25.84
CA SER A 362 -23.18 1.94 27.28
C SER A 362 -23.76 0.74 28.02
N ARG A 363 -24.80 0.10 27.49
CA ARG A 363 -25.40 -1.10 28.10
C ARG A 363 -24.75 -2.39 27.64
N VAL A 364 -24.32 -2.47 26.38
CA VAL A 364 -23.95 -3.75 25.76
C VAL A 364 -22.44 -3.90 25.56
N VAL A 365 -21.70 -2.80 25.40
CA VAL A 365 -20.25 -2.86 25.14
C VAL A 365 -19.47 -2.35 26.34
N LEU A 366 -19.74 -1.10 26.75
CA LEU A 366 -18.95 -0.37 27.74
C LEU A 366 -18.71 -1.12 29.07
N PRO A 367 -19.69 -1.81 29.68
CA PRO A 367 -19.51 -2.46 30.98
C PRO A 367 -18.52 -3.64 30.95
N TYR A 368 -18.21 -4.15 29.75
CA TYR A 368 -17.36 -5.32 29.56
C TYR A 368 -15.95 -4.95 29.10
N LEU A 369 -15.67 -3.69 28.78
CA LEU A 369 -14.34 -3.26 28.36
C LEU A 369 -13.35 -3.30 29.53
N PRO A 370 -12.21 -3.99 29.40
CA PRO A 370 -11.24 -4.07 30.49
C PRO A 370 -10.43 -2.77 30.63
N PRO A 371 -9.91 -2.45 31.83
CA PRO A 371 -9.11 -1.25 32.06
C PRO A 371 -7.75 -1.26 31.34
N THR A 372 -7.27 -2.43 30.90
CA THR A 372 -6.03 -2.59 30.12
C THR A 372 -6.15 -2.17 28.65
N LEU A 373 -7.37 -1.84 28.20
CA LEU A 373 -7.65 -1.55 26.80
C LEU A 373 -6.93 -0.28 26.33
N THR A 374 -6.20 -0.39 25.21
CA THR A 374 -5.46 0.71 24.57
C THR A 374 -6.01 1.06 23.18
N TYR A 375 -6.80 0.19 22.57
CA TYR A 375 -7.40 0.38 21.24
C TYR A 375 -8.88 0.00 21.28
N LEU A 376 -9.74 0.93 20.87
CA LEU A 376 -11.19 0.70 20.72
C LEU A 376 -11.66 1.18 19.34
N ASN A 377 -12.29 0.28 18.59
CA ASN A 377 -12.99 0.59 17.35
C ASN A 377 -14.42 0.08 17.43
N ILE A 378 -15.40 0.98 17.36
CA ILE A 378 -16.83 0.65 17.30
C ILE A 378 -17.51 1.27 16.08
N ALA A 379 -16.73 1.57 15.03
CA ALA A 379 -17.23 2.21 13.83
C ALA A 379 -18.36 1.44 13.15
N ASP A 380 -19.13 2.10 12.28
CA ASP A 380 -20.14 1.46 11.43
C ASP A 380 -21.20 0.69 12.23
N ASN A 381 -21.61 1.22 13.38
CA ASN A 381 -22.68 0.65 14.20
C ASN A 381 -23.85 1.63 14.33
N PRO A 382 -25.11 1.17 14.23
CA PRO A 382 -26.29 2.03 14.31
C PRO A 382 -26.63 2.41 15.77
N ILE A 383 -25.70 3.08 16.46
CA ILE A 383 -25.86 3.45 17.87
C ILE A 383 -26.90 4.56 18.01
N ASN A 384 -27.91 4.32 18.84
CA ASN A 384 -28.91 5.33 19.18
C ASN A 384 -28.43 6.16 20.39
N TRP A 385 -27.65 7.21 20.11
CA TRP A 385 -27.07 8.11 21.11
C TRP A 385 -28.10 8.89 21.93
N ASP A 386 -29.35 8.99 21.50
CA ASP A 386 -30.42 9.65 22.27
C ASP A 386 -30.84 8.80 23.47
N THR A 387 -30.67 7.48 23.40
CA THR A 387 -30.94 6.57 24.52
C THR A 387 -29.83 6.56 25.58
N GLU A 388 -28.67 7.14 25.27
CA GLU A 388 -27.53 7.26 26.17
C GLU A 388 -27.73 8.47 27.10
N THR A 389 -28.36 8.24 28.26
CA THR A 389 -28.76 9.30 29.20
C THR A 389 -27.70 9.66 30.25
N LYS A 390 -26.64 8.86 30.38
CA LYS A 390 -25.55 9.07 31.35
C LYS A 390 -24.25 9.48 30.62
N PRO A 391 -23.35 10.22 31.29
CA PRO A 391 -22.00 10.46 30.77
C PRO A 391 -21.27 9.15 30.47
N ILE A 392 -20.64 9.08 29.30
CA ILE A 392 -19.94 7.89 28.79
C ILE A 392 -18.46 8.05 29.10
N LYS A 393 -17.96 7.27 30.06
CA LYS A 393 -16.55 7.28 30.44
C LYS A 393 -15.81 6.13 29.77
N LEU A 394 -14.91 6.44 28.85
CA LEU A 394 -14.11 5.42 28.17
C LEU A 394 -12.93 4.94 29.05
N PRO A 395 -12.39 3.72 28.83
CA PRO A 395 -11.24 3.21 29.57
C PRO A 395 -10.02 4.14 29.54
N SER A 396 -9.41 4.39 30.70
CA SER A 396 -8.40 5.44 30.88
C SER A 396 -7.07 5.22 30.14
N ASN A 397 -6.77 3.99 29.69
CA ASN A 397 -5.53 3.66 28.99
C ASN A 397 -5.67 3.71 27.45
N LEU A 398 -6.83 4.13 26.93
CA LEU A 398 -7.04 4.22 25.49
C LEU A 398 -6.06 5.18 24.82
N THR A 399 -5.38 4.70 23.79
CA THR A 399 -4.50 5.49 22.92
C THR A 399 -5.10 5.69 21.53
N PHE A 400 -6.00 4.80 21.12
CA PHE A 400 -6.72 4.85 19.85
C PHE A 400 -8.23 4.67 20.11
N CYS A 401 -9.04 5.55 19.54
CA CYS A 401 -10.49 5.46 19.58
C CYS A 401 -11.10 5.80 18.21
N LYS A 402 -11.90 4.89 17.67
CA LYS A 402 -12.62 5.09 16.40
C LYS A 402 -14.13 4.94 16.63
N LEU A 403 -14.85 6.04 16.40
CA LEU A 403 -16.30 6.17 16.51
C LEU A 403 -16.93 6.58 15.15
N SER A 404 -16.24 6.29 14.04
CA SER A 404 -16.69 6.67 12.70
C SER A 404 -18.02 6.01 12.34
N ASN A 405 -18.91 6.69 11.61
CA ASN A 405 -20.19 6.09 11.16
C ASN A 405 -21.00 5.44 12.29
N THR A 406 -21.09 6.13 13.42
CA THR A 406 -21.92 5.71 14.55
C THR A 406 -23.19 6.54 14.70
N GLY A 407 -23.37 7.54 13.83
CA GLY A 407 -24.47 8.50 13.91
C GLY A 407 -24.29 9.51 15.05
N ILE A 408 -23.10 9.62 15.66
CA ILE A 408 -22.89 10.57 16.74
C ILE A 408 -22.98 12.01 16.20
N GLY A 409 -23.86 12.80 16.79
CA GLY A 409 -24.10 14.19 16.39
C GLY A 409 -23.92 15.13 17.57
N SER A 410 -24.96 15.89 17.90
CA SER A 410 -24.99 16.78 19.07
C SER A 410 -24.67 16.07 20.39
N ASN A 411 -24.84 14.76 20.46
CA ASN A 411 -24.54 13.92 21.63
C ASN A 411 -23.04 13.73 21.93
N LEU A 412 -22.11 14.23 21.11
CA LEU A 412 -20.66 14.06 21.32
C LEU A 412 -20.19 14.55 22.71
N HIS A 413 -20.77 15.64 23.22
CA HIS A 413 -20.44 16.20 24.54
C HIS A 413 -20.71 15.23 25.71
N LYS A 414 -21.50 14.17 25.50
CA LYS A 414 -21.76 13.13 26.51
C LYS A 414 -20.57 12.19 26.72
N ILE A 415 -19.60 12.16 25.80
CA ILE A 415 -18.43 11.29 25.87
C ILE A 415 -17.29 12.00 26.59
N GLU A 416 -16.84 11.42 27.71
CA GLU A 416 -15.62 11.82 28.40
C GLU A 416 -14.43 11.04 27.82
N PHE A 417 -13.68 11.68 26.91
CA PHE A 417 -12.47 11.11 26.35
C PHE A 417 -11.29 11.17 27.35
N PRO A 418 -10.55 10.07 27.57
CA PRO A 418 -9.36 10.08 28.41
C PRO A 418 -8.19 10.80 27.71
N ASP A 419 -7.38 11.54 28.49
CA ASP A 419 -6.23 12.33 28.01
C ASP A 419 -5.14 11.49 27.32
N SER A 420 -5.17 10.16 27.47
CA SER A 420 -4.23 9.19 26.89
C SER A 420 -4.41 8.98 25.38
N ILE A 421 -5.57 9.34 24.82
CA ILE A 421 -5.87 9.13 23.39
C ILE A 421 -4.93 9.98 22.53
N LYS A 422 -4.31 9.32 21.56
CA LYS A 422 -3.45 9.92 20.52
C LYS A 422 -4.14 9.99 19.17
N ILE A 423 -5.01 9.05 18.87
CA ILE A 423 -5.74 8.97 17.60
C ILE A 423 -7.23 8.89 17.90
N LEU A 424 -7.99 9.88 17.43
CA LEU A 424 -9.44 9.94 17.53
C LEU A 424 -10.05 10.11 16.15
N SER A 425 -10.88 9.18 15.71
CA SER A 425 -11.68 9.34 14.49
C SER A 425 -13.17 9.38 14.82
N LEU A 426 -13.80 10.48 14.40
CA LEU A 426 -15.21 10.81 14.45
C LEU A 426 -15.76 11.03 13.02
N GLU A 427 -15.09 10.47 12.01
CA GLU A 427 -15.44 10.65 10.60
C GLU A 427 -16.79 10.01 10.24
N VAL A 428 -17.45 10.49 9.18
CA VAL A 428 -18.71 9.92 8.67
C VAL A 428 -19.79 9.93 9.75
N ASN A 429 -20.09 11.08 10.35
CA ASN A 429 -21.03 11.19 11.46
C ASN A 429 -22.03 12.33 11.22
N GLN A 430 -22.74 12.74 12.27
CA GLN A 430 -23.78 13.77 12.19
C GLN A 430 -23.38 15.04 12.95
N LEU A 431 -22.07 15.31 13.09
CA LEU A 431 -21.58 16.48 13.82
C LEU A 431 -21.96 17.77 13.08
N THR A 432 -22.64 18.67 13.77
CA THR A 432 -22.98 20.01 13.28
C THR A 432 -22.17 21.12 13.96
N CYS A 433 -21.54 20.80 15.10
CA CYS A 433 -20.63 21.69 15.84
C CYS A 433 -19.65 20.85 16.67
N VAL A 434 -18.54 21.48 17.08
CA VAL A 434 -17.50 20.90 17.96
C VAL A 434 -17.24 21.81 19.16
N GLU A 435 -18.20 22.67 19.48
CA GLU A 435 -18.11 23.61 20.60
C GLU A 435 -18.16 22.87 21.95
N ASN A 436 -17.35 23.33 22.91
CA ASN A 436 -17.28 22.78 24.26
C ASN A 436 -16.86 21.29 24.33
N ILE A 437 -16.28 20.76 23.26
CA ILE A 437 -15.70 19.41 23.26
C ILE A 437 -14.29 19.46 23.83
N LYS A 438 -14.07 18.72 24.93
CA LYS A 438 -12.75 18.58 25.52
C LYS A 438 -11.98 17.46 24.83
N PHE A 439 -11.14 17.83 23.86
CA PHE A 439 -10.28 16.87 23.17
C PHE A 439 -9.15 16.35 24.08
N PRO A 440 -8.68 15.09 23.89
CA PRO A 440 -7.62 14.48 24.69
C PRO A 440 -6.30 15.26 24.63
N LYS A 441 -5.63 15.49 25.77
CA LYS A 441 -4.36 16.26 25.79
C LYS A 441 -3.22 15.66 24.96
N LYS A 442 -3.16 14.33 24.78
CA LYS A 442 -2.14 13.65 23.98
C LYS A 442 -2.55 13.44 22.52
N LEU A 443 -3.64 14.07 22.06
CA LEU A 443 -4.15 13.91 20.71
C LEU A 443 -3.12 14.36 19.67
N VAL A 444 -2.82 13.48 18.72
CA VAL A 444 -1.89 13.70 17.61
C VAL A 444 -2.65 13.72 16.28
N ASN A 445 -3.62 12.81 16.11
CA ASN A 445 -4.40 12.68 14.88
C ASN A 445 -5.90 12.80 15.20
N LEU A 446 -6.56 13.73 14.51
CA LEU A 446 -8.00 13.95 14.62
C LEU A 446 -8.68 13.78 13.26
N GLY A 447 -9.61 12.84 13.17
CA GLY A 447 -10.53 12.73 12.04
C GLY A 447 -11.92 13.25 12.40
N ILE A 448 -12.37 14.30 11.73
CA ILE A 448 -13.75 14.83 11.81
C ILE A 448 -14.37 15.04 10.41
N GLY A 449 -13.81 14.38 9.39
CA GLY A 449 -14.30 14.42 8.02
C GLY A 449 -15.70 13.81 7.83
N SER A 450 -16.34 14.07 6.69
CA SER A 450 -17.68 13.58 6.32
C SER A 450 -18.71 13.84 7.43
N ASN A 451 -18.85 15.11 7.82
CA ASN A 451 -19.77 15.60 8.84
C ASN A 451 -20.52 16.83 8.31
N TYR A 452 -21.27 17.53 9.15
CA TYR A 452 -22.07 18.70 8.77
C TYR A 452 -21.58 20.00 9.41
N ILE A 453 -20.29 20.09 9.77
CA ILE A 453 -19.71 21.23 10.50
C ILE A 453 -19.59 22.44 9.55
N PRO A 454 -20.23 23.59 9.84
CA PRO A 454 -20.21 24.76 8.96
C PRO A 454 -19.05 25.73 9.23
N ASN A 455 -18.49 25.71 10.44
CA ASN A 455 -17.40 26.58 10.87
C ASN A 455 -16.70 25.96 12.10
N ILE A 456 -15.41 26.22 12.25
CA ILE A 456 -14.57 25.79 13.38
C ILE A 456 -13.93 26.95 14.16
N ASN A 457 -13.97 28.17 13.61
CA ASN A 457 -13.36 29.33 14.27
C ASN A 457 -14.01 29.56 15.62
N SER A 458 -13.19 29.77 16.64
CA SER A 458 -13.60 30.06 18.02
C SER A 458 -14.36 28.93 18.74
N CYS A 459 -14.54 27.75 18.12
CA CYS A 459 -15.21 26.61 18.76
C CYS A 459 -14.37 25.34 18.83
N LEU A 460 -13.36 25.20 17.96
CA LEU A 460 -12.46 24.05 17.97
C LEU A 460 -11.23 24.32 18.85
N ASP A 461 -11.20 23.73 20.03
CA ASP A 461 -10.05 23.81 20.95
C ASP A 461 -9.19 22.53 20.88
N LEU A 462 -8.00 22.63 20.30
CA LEU A 462 -7.08 21.51 20.11
C LEU A 462 -5.83 21.64 21.00
N PRO A 463 -5.28 20.52 21.49
CA PRO A 463 -3.97 20.55 22.14
C PRO A 463 -2.87 20.83 21.09
N SER A 464 -1.77 21.45 21.53
CA SER A 464 -0.64 21.81 20.68
C SER A 464 0.07 20.61 20.02
N LEU A 465 -0.14 19.39 20.55
CA LEU A 465 0.42 18.15 20.03
C LEU A 465 -0.29 17.62 18.77
N VAL A 466 -1.37 18.24 18.29
CA VAL A 466 -2.06 17.78 17.08
C VAL A 466 -1.18 18.04 15.84
N HIS A 467 -0.91 16.98 15.09
CA HIS A 467 -0.11 16.99 13.86
C HIS A 467 -0.97 16.83 12.61
N THR A 468 -1.97 15.96 12.66
CA THR A 468 -2.80 15.62 11.49
C THR A 468 -4.27 15.86 11.78
N ILE A 469 -4.93 16.57 10.89
CA ILE A 469 -6.37 16.83 10.97
C ILE A 469 -7.03 16.52 9.63
N HIS A 470 -8.03 15.65 9.67
CA HIS A 470 -8.92 15.40 8.54
C HIS A 470 -10.26 16.10 8.78
N MET A 471 -10.56 17.11 7.95
CA MET A 471 -11.84 17.85 7.96
C MET A 471 -12.54 17.79 6.60
N THR A 472 -12.29 16.72 5.86
CA THR A 472 -12.84 16.49 4.52
C THR A 472 -14.36 16.48 4.53
N GLU A 473 -15.01 16.76 3.40
CA GLU A 473 -16.46 16.55 3.22
C GLU A 473 -17.32 17.13 4.34
N ASN A 474 -17.03 18.36 4.75
CA ASN A 474 -17.84 19.10 5.71
C ASN A 474 -18.59 20.25 5.00
N ARG A 475 -19.17 21.17 5.77
CA ARG A 475 -19.82 22.37 5.26
C ARG A 475 -18.98 23.63 5.56
N LEU A 476 -17.67 23.46 5.76
CA LEU A 476 -16.79 24.56 6.16
C LEU A 476 -16.78 25.64 5.09
N LYS A 477 -16.92 26.88 5.53
CA LYS A 477 -16.94 28.08 4.68
C LYS A 477 -16.27 29.24 5.39
N GLY A 478 -15.94 30.29 4.64
CA GLY A 478 -15.25 31.46 5.18
C GLY A 478 -13.77 31.20 5.47
N SER A 479 -13.17 32.02 6.32
CA SER A 479 -11.76 31.87 6.73
C SER A 479 -11.60 30.80 7.79
N ILE A 480 -10.41 30.22 7.91
CA ILE A 480 -10.03 29.35 9.03
C ILE A 480 -8.77 29.91 9.70
N ASP A 481 -8.77 29.94 11.03
CA ASP A 481 -7.58 30.19 11.85
C ASP A 481 -7.22 28.92 12.64
N LEU A 482 -6.16 28.24 12.20
CA LEU A 482 -5.56 27.10 12.89
C LEU A 482 -4.12 27.39 13.32
N SER A 483 -3.78 28.67 13.48
CA SER A 483 -2.44 29.07 13.92
C SER A 483 -2.25 28.84 15.42
N HIS A 484 -3.31 29.03 16.22
CA HIS A 484 -3.30 28.90 17.67
C HIS A 484 -4.58 28.21 18.19
N ASN A 485 -4.51 27.63 19.38
CA ASN A 485 -5.69 27.14 20.11
C ASN A 485 -6.44 28.29 20.81
N LEU A 486 -7.52 27.98 21.54
CA LEU A 486 -8.32 29.01 22.24
C LEU A 486 -7.58 29.66 23.42
N ASN A 487 -6.51 29.03 23.92
CA ASN A 487 -5.64 29.57 24.97
C ASN A 487 -4.48 30.42 24.41
N GLY A 488 -4.33 30.51 23.09
CA GLY A 488 -3.27 31.27 22.43
C GLY A 488 -1.96 30.50 22.26
N ASP A 489 -1.93 29.18 22.48
CA ASP A 489 -0.76 28.35 22.17
C ASP A 489 -0.72 28.01 20.67
N GLU A 490 0.48 28.01 20.09
CA GLU A 490 0.67 27.63 18.68
C GLU A 490 0.32 26.15 18.43
N LEU A 491 -0.40 25.89 17.33
CA LEU A 491 -0.74 24.54 16.89
C LEU A 491 0.35 23.96 15.98
N ASN A 492 0.79 22.73 16.25
CA ASN A 492 1.85 22.05 15.50
C ASN A 492 1.32 21.22 14.30
N ILE A 493 0.30 21.71 13.61
CA ILE A 493 -0.34 20.96 12.51
C ILE A 493 0.62 20.89 11.31
N GLN A 494 0.86 19.67 10.84
CA GLN A 494 1.69 19.37 9.67
C GLN A 494 0.87 18.90 8.46
N VAL A 495 -0.27 18.25 8.70
CA VAL A 495 -1.10 17.67 7.64
C VAL A 495 -2.55 18.12 7.83
N LEU A 496 -3.08 18.80 6.82
CA LEU A 496 -4.42 19.37 6.85
C LEU A 496 -5.21 19.03 5.58
N TYR A 497 -6.24 18.19 5.74
CA TYR A 497 -7.18 17.87 4.67
C TYR A 497 -8.47 18.65 4.83
N LEU A 498 -8.77 19.47 3.82
CA LEU A 498 -9.93 20.36 3.74
C LEU A 498 -10.78 20.09 2.48
N ASN A 499 -10.48 19.04 1.72
CA ASN A 499 -11.18 18.73 0.48
C ASN A 499 -12.70 18.53 0.66
N TYR A 500 -13.46 18.76 -0.41
CA TYR A 500 -14.93 18.70 -0.43
C TYR A 500 -15.62 19.61 0.60
N ASN A 501 -15.10 20.82 0.84
CA ASN A 501 -15.74 21.84 1.66
C ASN A 501 -16.30 23.01 0.81
N GLN A 502 -16.96 23.97 1.46
CA GLN A 502 -17.71 25.06 0.83
C GLN A 502 -16.96 26.40 0.90
N PHE A 503 -15.64 26.38 0.76
CA PHE A 503 -14.83 27.61 0.73
C PHE A 503 -15.01 28.35 -0.58
N ASN A 504 -15.39 29.62 -0.52
CA ASN A 504 -15.44 30.51 -1.69
C ASN A 504 -14.13 31.30 -1.91
N THR A 505 -13.30 31.40 -0.88
CA THR A 505 -12.01 32.13 -0.88
C THR A 505 -11.14 31.65 0.27
N ILE A 506 -9.82 31.81 0.14
CA ILE A 506 -8.84 31.52 1.20
C ILE A 506 -7.95 32.72 1.56
N GLU A 507 -8.34 33.94 1.18
CA GLU A 507 -7.55 35.17 1.38
C GLU A 507 -7.23 35.48 2.85
N LEU A 508 -8.14 35.12 3.77
CA LEU A 508 -8.02 35.37 5.21
C LEU A 508 -7.64 34.11 6.00
N PHE A 509 -7.13 33.07 5.32
CA PHE A 509 -6.66 31.88 6.01
C PHE A 509 -5.38 32.17 6.77
N LYS A 510 -5.31 31.67 8.01
CA LYS A 510 -4.08 31.67 8.80
C LYS A 510 -3.57 30.25 8.90
N PHE A 511 -2.51 29.98 8.16
CA PHE A 511 -1.90 28.66 8.10
C PHE A 511 -1.09 28.35 9.38
N PRO A 512 -1.11 27.10 9.86
CA PRO A 512 -0.16 26.61 10.85
C PRO A 512 1.29 26.76 10.37
N ARG A 513 2.22 27.07 11.27
CA ARG A 513 3.62 27.35 10.91
C ARG A 513 4.39 26.14 10.39
N ASN A 514 4.02 24.93 10.81
CA ASN A 514 4.73 23.69 10.48
C ASN A 514 4.02 22.87 9.39
N LEU A 515 3.10 23.51 8.64
CA LEU A 515 2.27 22.84 7.66
C LEU A 515 3.11 22.31 6.49
N LYS A 516 3.03 21.00 6.22
CA LYS A 516 3.72 20.29 5.13
C LYS A 516 2.78 19.87 4.02
N LEU A 517 1.57 19.42 4.35
CA LEU A 517 0.56 18.99 3.39
C LEU A 517 -0.72 19.80 3.58
N LEU A 518 -1.20 20.38 2.48
CA LEU A 518 -2.46 21.12 2.44
C LEU A 518 -3.29 20.70 1.23
N ASN A 519 -4.46 20.12 1.49
CA ASN A 519 -5.37 19.65 0.44
C ASN A 519 -6.70 20.43 0.48
N PHE A 520 -7.01 21.13 -0.61
CA PHE A 520 -8.26 21.85 -0.86
C PHE A 520 -9.11 21.24 -1.98
N ASP A 521 -8.80 20.02 -2.43
CA ASP A 521 -9.44 19.40 -3.58
C ASP A 521 -10.97 19.47 -3.51
N ASP A 522 -11.60 19.72 -4.65
CA ASP A 522 -13.05 19.77 -4.79
C ASP A 522 -13.73 20.78 -3.84
N CYS A 523 -13.02 21.86 -3.47
CA CYS A 523 -13.60 23.04 -2.81
C CYS A 523 -13.97 24.12 -3.84
N HIS A 524 -15.06 24.86 -3.64
CA HIS A 524 -15.51 25.86 -4.61
C HIS A 524 -14.75 27.21 -4.55
N ILE A 525 -13.48 27.26 -4.95
CA ILE A 525 -12.60 28.44 -4.84
C ILE A 525 -12.35 29.08 -6.23
N PRO A 526 -13.33 29.74 -6.86
CA PRO A 526 -13.18 30.22 -8.24
C PRO A 526 -12.12 31.32 -8.41
N ASN A 527 -11.80 32.06 -7.34
CA ASN A 527 -10.82 33.15 -7.33
C ASN A 527 -9.78 32.95 -6.23
N LEU A 528 -8.60 32.51 -6.64
CA LEU A 528 -7.45 32.35 -5.76
C LEU A 528 -6.61 33.65 -5.79
N LYS A 529 -6.75 34.47 -4.74
CA LYS A 529 -6.11 35.79 -4.68
C LYS A 529 -5.46 36.10 -3.33
N ASN A 530 -4.38 36.87 -3.36
CA ASN A 530 -3.72 37.45 -2.19
C ASN A 530 -3.32 36.40 -1.13
N VAL A 531 -2.78 35.26 -1.57
CA VAL A 531 -2.33 34.19 -0.67
C VAL A 531 -0.81 34.08 -0.73
N LYS A 532 -0.20 34.04 0.45
CA LYS A 532 1.21 33.67 0.63
C LYS A 532 1.27 32.34 1.35
N PHE A 533 1.79 31.31 0.69
CA PHE A 533 1.92 29.98 1.28
C PHE A 533 3.22 29.86 2.11
N PRO A 534 3.18 29.22 3.29
CA PRO A 534 4.36 28.95 4.12
C PRO A 534 5.46 28.19 3.38
N SER A 535 6.72 28.46 3.71
CA SER A 535 7.87 27.76 3.08
C SER A 535 7.97 26.28 3.45
N THR A 536 7.28 25.86 4.52
CA THR A 536 7.25 24.49 5.01
C THR A 536 6.39 23.54 4.17
N ILE A 537 5.50 24.06 3.32
CA ILE A 537 4.62 23.22 2.49
C ILE A 537 5.46 22.44 1.48
N VAL A 538 5.26 21.12 1.46
CA VAL A 538 5.86 20.17 0.51
C VAL A 538 4.82 19.75 -0.53
N GLU A 539 3.56 19.58 -0.12
CA GLU A 539 2.46 19.13 -0.98
C GLU A 539 1.26 20.09 -0.89
N LEU A 540 0.83 20.59 -2.06
CA LEU A 540 -0.29 21.51 -2.18
C LEU A 540 -1.23 21.08 -3.31
N SER A 541 -2.51 20.92 -3.00
CA SER A 541 -3.51 20.48 -3.97
C SER A 541 -4.76 21.38 -3.95
N PHE A 542 -5.17 21.77 -5.16
CA PHE A 542 -6.40 22.50 -5.48
C PHE A 542 -7.09 21.86 -6.69
N ASN A 543 -7.07 20.53 -6.79
CA ASN A 543 -7.76 19.82 -7.86
C ASN A 543 -9.26 20.11 -7.81
N GLY A 544 -9.93 20.26 -8.94
CA GLY A 544 -11.40 20.35 -8.95
C GLY A 544 -11.97 21.63 -8.30
N CYS A 545 -11.17 22.68 -8.09
CA CYS A 545 -11.56 23.83 -7.27
C CYS A 545 -12.32 24.95 -8.03
N ASP A 546 -12.74 24.71 -9.28
CA ASP A 546 -13.36 25.70 -10.16
C ASP A 546 -12.52 26.98 -10.43
N ILE A 547 -11.22 26.96 -10.14
CA ILE A 547 -10.35 28.15 -10.21
C ILE A 547 -10.31 28.69 -11.65
N ASN A 548 -10.77 29.92 -11.84
CA ASN A 548 -10.77 30.61 -13.13
C ASN A 548 -9.97 31.92 -13.11
N LYS A 549 -9.56 32.39 -11.92
CA LYS A 549 -8.77 33.60 -11.73
C LYS A 549 -7.73 33.39 -10.64
N ILE A 550 -6.50 33.81 -10.95
CA ILE A 550 -5.36 33.80 -10.02
C ILE A 550 -4.79 35.21 -9.94
N GLN A 551 -4.52 35.72 -8.74
CA GLN A 551 -3.94 37.04 -8.53
C GLN A 551 -3.05 37.10 -7.29
N LYS A 552 -1.78 37.52 -7.44
CA LYS A 552 -0.84 37.70 -6.32
C LYS A 552 -0.72 36.44 -5.44
N ILE A 553 -0.46 35.30 -6.07
CA ILE A 553 -0.16 34.05 -5.37
C ILE A 553 1.35 33.89 -5.30
N THR A 554 1.85 33.79 -4.08
CA THR A 554 3.28 33.73 -3.79
C THR A 554 3.58 32.64 -2.75
N PHE A 555 4.83 32.22 -2.72
CA PHE A 555 5.37 31.34 -1.68
C PHE A 555 6.36 32.15 -0.85
N GLU A 556 6.56 31.77 0.41
CA GLU A 556 7.68 32.28 1.20
C GLU A 556 9.03 31.85 0.62
N ASP A 557 10.08 32.60 0.96
CA ASP A 557 11.44 32.32 0.55
C ASP A 557 11.85 30.90 1.01
N ASP A 558 12.72 30.25 0.23
CA ASP A 558 13.19 28.87 0.47
C ASP A 558 12.09 27.79 0.51
N SER A 559 10.94 28.04 -0.15
CA SER A 559 9.83 27.10 -0.26
C SER A 559 10.26 25.67 -0.57
N ASN A 560 9.75 24.70 0.21
CA ASN A 560 10.01 23.27 0.07
C ASN A 560 8.98 22.55 -0.82
N LEU A 561 8.18 23.29 -1.59
CA LEU A 561 7.11 22.72 -2.40
C LEU A 561 7.68 21.78 -3.47
N GLN A 562 7.26 20.51 -3.42
CA GLN A 562 7.66 19.46 -4.36
C GLN A 562 6.49 19.00 -5.24
N TYR A 563 5.28 18.95 -4.68
CA TYR A 563 4.07 18.53 -5.39
C TYR A 563 3.05 19.66 -5.45
N LEU A 564 2.66 20.05 -6.66
CA LEU A 564 1.59 21.02 -6.90
C LEU A 564 0.56 20.47 -7.88
N ASN A 565 -0.67 20.33 -7.41
CA ASN A 565 -1.80 19.90 -8.23
C ASN A 565 -2.85 21.01 -8.39
N LEU A 566 -3.06 21.40 -9.65
CA LEU A 566 -4.01 22.42 -10.10
C LEU A 566 -4.92 21.86 -11.20
N ALA A 567 -5.03 20.54 -11.31
CA ALA A 567 -5.84 19.88 -12.33
C ALA A 567 -7.34 20.12 -12.13
N ASN A 568 -8.13 19.82 -13.17
CA ASN A 568 -9.59 19.92 -13.14
C ASN A 568 -10.10 21.31 -12.73
N ASN A 569 -9.47 22.36 -13.25
CA ASN A 569 -9.84 23.74 -13.00
C ASN A 569 -10.23 24.45 -14.31
N LYS A 570 -10.35 25.78 -14.28
CA LYS A 570 -10.67 26.62 -15.43
C LYS A 570 -9.51 27.57 -15.74
N LEU A 571 -8.27 27.14 -15.47
CA LEU A 571 -7.08 27.96 -15.65
C LEU A 571 -6.84 28.28 -17.13
N THR A 572 -6.36 29.51 -17.37
CA THR A 572 -5.97 30.00 -18.69
C THR A 572 -4.50 30.45 -18.66
N GLU A 573 -3.93 30.83 -19.81
CA GLU A 573 -2.58 31.40 -19.87
C GLU A 573 -2.41 32.61 -18.93
N SER A 574 -3.46 33.45 -18.82
CA SER A 574 -3.45 34.62 -17.95
C SER A 574 -3.28 34.25 -16.47
N CYS A 575 -3.87 33.13 -16.04
CA CYS A 575 -3.69 32.58 -14.70
C CYS A 575 -2.25 32.13 -14.48
N LEU A 576 -1.67 31.38 -15.43
CA LEU A 576 -0.29 30.90 -15.33
C LEU A 576 0.71 32.05 -15.22
N LYS A 577 0.49 33.17 -15.90
CA LYS A 577 1.36 34.37 -15.78
C LYS A 577 1.41 34.95 -14.36
N GLN A 578 0.40 34.69 -13.54
CA GLN A 578 0.31 35.20 -12.17
C GLN A 578 0.91 34.26 -11.12
N ILE A 579 1.32 33.04 -11.50
CA ILE A 579 1.95 32.08 -10.59
C ILE A 579 3.47 32.11 -10.79
N THR A 580 4.25 32.27 -9.72
CA THR A 580 5.68 31.94 -9.76
C THR A 580 5.86 30.61 -9.04
N PHE A 581 6.23 29.58 -9.79
CA PHE A 581 6.44 28.24 -9.24
C PHE A 581 7.78 28.17 -8.49
N PRO A 582 7.83 27.59 -7.28
CA PRO A 582 9.09 27.34 -6.56
C PRO A 582 10.02 26.41 -7.34
N ASP A 583 11.34 26.58 -7.18
CA ASP A 583 12.36 25.86 -7.95
C ASP A 583 12.49 24.36 -7.57
N LYS A 584 12.11 24.00 -6.35
CA LYS A 584 12.08 22.63 -5.82
C LYS A 584 10.88 21.79 -6.28
N VAL A 585 9.95 22.36 -7.07
CA VAL A 585 8.80 21.61 -7.59
C VAL A 585 9.29 20.44 -8.45
N GLU A 586 8.90 19.22 -8.08
CA GLU A 586 9.22 17.98 -8.79
C GLU A 586 8.07 17.51 -9.67
N THR A 587 6.83 17.70 -9.21
CA THR A 587 5.61 17.25 -9.87
C THR A 587 4.65 18.41 -10.00
N LEU A 588 4.29 18.73 -11.24
CA LEU A 588 3.32 19.79 -11.55
C LEU A 588 2.19 19.23 -12.42
N ASN A 589 0.98 19.23 -11.87
CA ASN A 589 -0.22 18.81 -12.58
C ASN A 589 -1.13 20.00 -12.92
N LEU A 590 -1.29 20.26 -14.22
CA LEU A 590 -2.12 21.32 -14.81
C LEU A 590 -3.16 20.74 -15.79
N SER A 591 -3.44 19.43 -15.73
CA SER A 591 -4.35 18.77 -16.66
C SER A 591 -5.80 19.22 -16.48
N HIS A 592 -6.67 18.92 -17.45
CA HIS A 592 -8.11 19.24 -17.40
C HIS A 592 -8.37 20.72 -17.08
N ASN A 593 -7.76 21.60 -17.86
CA ASN A 593 -7.89 23.06 -17.72
C ASN A 593 -8.28 23.71 -19.06
N LYS A 594 -8.21 25.04 -19.16
CA LYS A 594 -8.54 25.81 -20.36
C LYS A 594 -7.32 26.53 -20.92
N ILE A 595 -6.13 25.95 -20.78
CA ILE A 595 -4.87 26.57 -21.20
C ILE A 595 -4.73 26.46 -22.72
N GLU A 596 -4.64 27.59 -23.41
CA GLU A 596 -4.47 27.64 -24.89
C GLU A 596 -3.01 27.80 -25.33
N SER A 597 -2.18 28.36 -24.45
CA SER A 597 -0.76 28.62 -24.67
C SER A 597 -0.02 28.68 -23.35
N VAL A 598 1.27 28.35 -23.39
CA VAL A 598 2.21 28.46 -22.28
C VAL A 598 3.43 29.25 -22.75
N ASP A 599 3.93 30.15 -21.91
CA ASP A 599 5.18 30.88 -22.16
C ASP A 599 6.35 29.88 -22.23
N SER A 600 7.23 30.05 -23.23
CA SER A 600 8.31 29.09 -23.49
C SER A 600 9.30 28.96 -22.33
N LYS A 601 9.43 29.96 -21.47
CA LYS A 601 10.34 29.94 -20.32
C LYS A 601 9.64 29.57 -19.01
N LYS A 602 8.34 29.25 -19.05
CA LYS A 602 7.52 29.09 -17.84
C LYS A 602 8.06 28.07 -16.84
N PHE A 603 8.64 26.98 -17.35
CA PHE A 603 9.15 25.86 -16.55
C PHE A 603 10.68 25.77 -16.56
N GLN A 604 11.37 26.71 -17.23
CA GLN A 604 12.81 26.65 -17.44
C GLN A 604 13.60 26.63 -16.14
N ASN A 605 13.13 27.35 -15.11
CA ASN A 605 13.81 27.48 -13.83
C ASN A 605 13.48 26.36 -12.82
N LEU A 606 12.58 25.44 -13.15
CA LEU A 606 12.17 24.34 -12.27
C LEU A 606 13.19 23.21 -12.34
N LYS A 607 14.34 23.41 -11.69
CA LYS A 607 15.50 22.51 -11.81
C LYS A 607 15.22 21.09 -11.30
N HIS A 608 14.23 20.91 -10.44
CA HIS A 608 13.86 19.60 -9.87
C HIS A 608 12.67 18.94 -10.56
N LEU A 609 12.06 19.59 -11.56
CA LEU A 609 10.84 19.10 -12.21
C LEU A 609 11.11 17.79 -12.95
N LYS A 610 10.46 16.72 -12.51
CA LYS A 610 10.50 15.36 -13.07
C LYS A 610 9.22 15.03 -13.84
N PHE A 611 8.08 15.55 -13.42
CA PHE A 611 6.77 15.25 -14.03
C PHE A 611 5.99 16.54 -14.33
N LEU A 612 5.61 16.73 -15.59
CA LEU A 612 4.77 17.82 -16.04
C LEU A 612 3.57 17.28 -16.82
N ASN A 613 2.37 17.55 -16.31
CA ASN A 613 1.13 17.19 -16.97
C ASN A 613 0.33 18.43 -17.40
N LEU A 614 0.08 18.53 -18.69
CA LEU A 614 -0.70 19.55 -19.38
C LEU A 614 -1.81 18.92 -20.25
N SER A 615 -2.15 17.66 -20.02
CA SER A 615 -3.17 16.95 -20.80
C SER A 615 -4.56 17.55 -20.63
N HIS A 616 -5.50 17.23 -21.52
CA HIS A 616 -6.88 17.74 -21.47
C HIS A 616 -6.94 19.27 -21.35
N ASN A 617 -6.18 19.96 -22.19
CA ASN A 617 -6.18 21.41 -22.31
C ASN A 617 -6.58 21.83 -23.73
N LYS A 618 -6.30 23.09 -24.11
CA LYS A 618 -6.64 23.65 -25.43
C LYS A 618 -5.38 24.12 -26.17
N LEU A 619 -4.22 23.54 -25.86
CA LEU A 619 -2.94 23.95 -26.40
C LEU A 619 -2.94 23.77 -27.92
N LYS A 620 -2.69 24.85 -28.67
CA LYS A 620 -2.61 24.80 -30.14
C LYS A 620 -1.20 24.50 -30.64
N LYS A 621 -0.20 24.76 -29.80
CA LYS A 621 1.22 24.49 -30.00
C LYS A 621 1.90 24.31 -28.65
N ILE A 622 3.00 23.58 -28.62
CA ILE A 622 3.87 23.47 -27.45
C ILE A 622 5.28 23.92 -27.84
N GLN A 623 5.72 25.03 -27.25
CA GLN A 623 7.06 25.60 -27.46
C GLN A 623 7.69 25.83 -26.09
N LEU A 624 8.52 24.92 -25.61
CA LEU A 624 9.05 24.95 -24.24
C LEU A 624 10.57 24.86 -24.20
N ASN A 625 11.16 25.66 -23.32
CA ASN A 625 12.53 25.56 -22.88
C ASN A 625 12.54 24.82 -21.53
N LEU A 626 12.94 23.55 -21.56
CA LEU A 626 12.85 22.63 -20.44
C LEU A 626 14.21 22.45 -19.77
N ASN A 627 14.17 22.08 -18.49
CA ASN A 627 15.35 21.62 -17.78
C ASN A 627 15.66 20.15 -18.17
N SER A 628 16.87 19.69 -17.87
CA SER A 628 17.32 18.34 -18.22
C SER A 628 16.77 17.21 -17.36
N ASN A 629 16.13 17.51 -16.22
CA ASN A 629 15.68 16.53 -15.23
C ASN A 629 14.24 16.04 -15.45
N LEU A 630 13.53 16.61 -16.43
CA LEU A 630 12.18 16.18 -16.76
C LEU A 630 12.20 14.73 -17.25
N ASN A 631 11.46 13.85 -16.60
CA ASN A 631 11.34 12.43 -16.95
C ASN A 631 10.07 12.16 -17.77
N VAL A 632 8.97 12.84 -17.47
CA VAL A 632 7.67 12.62 -18.11
C VAL A 632 7.04 13.95 -18.50
N LEU A 633 6.66 14.04 -19.77
CA LEU A 633 5.85 15.13 -20.31
C LEU A 633 4.56 14.59 -20.90
N ASP A 634 3.43 14.95 -20.28
CA ASP A 634 2.11 14.63 -20.82
C ASP A 634 1.44 15.89 -21.36
N VAL A 635 1.19 15.91 -22.66
CA VAL A 635 0.47 16.97 -23.39
C VAL A 635 -0.64 16.36 -24.27
N SER A 636 -1.12 15.18 -23.89
CA SER A 636 -2.20 14.47 -24.58
C SER A 636 -3.52 15.24 -24.55
N ILE A 637 -4.44 14.89 -25.46
CA ILE A 637 -5.81 15.42 -25.48
C ILE A 637 -5.81 16.95 -25.48
N ASN A 638 -5.19 17.50 -26.52
CA ASN A 638 -5.03 18.93 -26.75
C ASN A 638 -5.32 19.24 -28.24
N LEU A 639 -4.96 20.43 -28.70
CA LEU A 639 -5.16 20.88 -30.09
C LEU A 639 -3.82 21.12 -30.82
N ILE A 640 -2.75 20.45 -30.38
CA ILE A 640 -1.37 20.76 -30.75
C ILE A 640 -1.14 20.41 -32.22
N LYS A 641 -0.69 21.40 -33.00
CA LYS A 641 -0.23 21.24 -34.38
C LYS A 641 1.29 21.35 -34.55
N LEU A 642 1.97 21.94 -33.56
CA LEU A 642 3.40 22.24 -33.59
C LEU A 642 4.03 21.91 -32.23
N VAL A 643 5.10 21.13 -32.26
CA VAL A 643 5.95 20.81 -31.11
C VAL A 643 7.33 21.39 -31.34
N GLN A 644 7.86 22.09 -30.34
CA GLN A 644 9.23 22.59 -30.32
C GLN A 644 9.74 22.58 -28.88
N LEU A 645 10.47 21.53 -28.53
CA LEU A 645 11.12 21.41 -27.22
C LEU A 645 12.60 21.73 -27.35
N THR A 646 13.12 22.47 -26.38
CA THR A 646 14.56 22.70 -26.23
C THR A 646 14.99 22.38 -24.81
N PHE A 647 16.22 21.90 -24.66
CA PHE A 647 16.79 21.49 -23.38
C PHE A 647 18.13 22.20 -23.15
N THR A 648 18.48 22.43 -21.89
CA THR A 648 19.74 23.10 -21.53
C THR A 648 20.98 22.21 -21.65
N ARG A 649 20.80 20.89 -21.64
CA ARG A 649 21.79 19.81 -21.78
C ARG A 649 21.05 18.50 -22.05
N ASP A 650 21.78 17.40 -22.21
CA ASP A 650 21.19 16.07 -22.41
C ASP A 650 20.05 15.78 -21.44
N SER A 651 18.98 15.21 -22.00
CA SER A 651 17.67 15.13 -21.39
C SER A 651 17.46 13.77 -20.72
N ASN A 652 16.93 13.79 -19.49
CA ASN A 652 16.46 12.60 -18.77
C ASN A 652 15.04 12.18 -19.19
N LEU A 653 14.45 12.82 -20.21
CA LEU A 653 13.10 12.52 -20.66
C LEU A 653 12.98 11.06 -21.06
N LYS A 654 12.07 10.34 -20.40
CA LYS A 654 11.77 8.93 -20.60
C LYS A 654 10.51 8.73 -21.42
N ILE A 655 9.49 9.52 -21.13
CA ILE A 655 8.16 9.36 -21.72
C ILE A 655 7.64 10.72 -22.20
N ILE A 656 7.14 10.74 -23.42
CA ILE A 656 6.34 11.86 -23.94
C ILE A 656 5.02 11.36 -24.49
N ASN A 657 3.93 11.92 -23.97
CA ASN A 657 2.58 11.62 -24.45
C ASN A 657 2.03 12.82 -25.23
N LEU A 658 1.85 12.63 -26.54
CA LEU A 658 1.28 13.57 -27.50
C LEU A 658 -0.03 13.02 -28.10
N CYS A 659 -0.63 11.98 -27.49
CA CYS A 659 -1.82 11.35 -28.03
C CYS A 659 -2.99 12.33 -28.14
N HIS A 660 -3.92 12.06 -29.06
CA HIS A 660 -5.15 12.81 -29.24
C HIS A 660 -4.92 14.32 -29.46
N ASN A 661 -4.07 14.65 -30.42
CA ASN A 661 -3.74 16.03 -30.78
C ASN A 661 -4.13 16.33 -32.25
N LYS A 662 -3.45 17.28 -32.91
CA LYS A 662 -3.71 17.70 -34.29
C LYS A 662 -2.42 17.77 -35.13
N LEU A 663 -1.38 17.03 -34.74
CA LEU A 663 -0.10 16.97 -35.45
C LEU A 663 -0.29 16.37 -36.84
N ASN A 664 0.27 17.02 -37.86
CA ASN A 664 0.29 16.53 -39.24
C ASN A 664 1.71 16.26 -39.77
N ASN A 665 2.71 16.44 -38.92
CA ASN A 665 4.11 16.08 -39.14
C ASN A 665 4.76 15.86 -37.76
N PHE A 666 5.74 14.97 -37.70
CA PHE A 666 6.55 14.71 -36.52
C PHE A 666 7.98 14.33 -36.92
N ASN A 667 8.98 14.88 -36.23
CA ASN A 667 10.37 14.42 -36.28
C ASN A 667 11.04 14.57 -34.91
N PHE A 668 12.15 13.87 -34.69
CA PHE A 668 12.83 13.89 -33.38
C PHE A 668 13.46 15.26 -33.05
N HIS A 669 13.80 16.08 -34.06
CA HIS A 669 14.27 17.46 -33.86
C HIS A 669 13.19 18.36 -33.22
N MET A 670 11.90 18.08 -33.44
CA MET A 670 10.80 18.78 -32.76
C MET A 670 10.81 18.55 -31.24
N LEU A 671 11.37 17.42 -30.78
CA LEU A 671 11.63 17.14 -29.38
C LEU A 671 12.99 17.66 -28.91
N GLY A 672 13.74 18.35 -29.77
CA GLY A 672 15.10 18.82 -29.48
C GLY A 672 16.19 17.75 -29.63
N HIS A 673 15.85 16.53 -30.06
CA HIS A 673 16.85 15.49 -30.31
C HIS A 673 17.73 15.86 -31.51
N GLY A 674 19.05 15.72 -31.39
CA GLY A 674 20.01 16.09 -32.41
C GLY A 674 20.12 17.60 -32.67
N VAL A 675 19.42 18.44 -31.89
CA VAL A 675 19.50 19.90 -31.98
C VAL A 675 20.52 20.38 -30.94
N ASN A 676 21.50 21.18 -31.34
CA ASN A 676 22.54 21.71 -30.45
C ASN A 676 23.31 20.64 -29.65
N GLY A 677 23.49 19.44 -30.22
CA GLY A 677 24.19 18.32 -29.57
C GLY A 677 23.40 17.62 -28.46
N ILE A 678 22.10 17.88 -28.33
CA ILE A 678 21.23 17.26 -27.33
C ILE A 678 20.83 15.86 -27.79
N HIS A 679 21.12 14.84 -26.97
CA HIS A 679 20.69 13.47 -27.22
C HIS A 679 19.71 12.98 -26.15
N HIS A 680 18.66 12.28 -26.58
CA HIS A 680 17.61 11.75 -25.70
C HIS A 680 17.89 10.28 -25.37
N ASN A 681 18.98 10.02 -24.65
CA ASN A 681 19.42 8.65 -24.37
C ASN A 681 18.51 7.94 -23.35
N SER A 682 17.67 8.65 -22.60
CA SER A 682 16.73 8.03 -21.67
C SER A 682 15.33 7.81 -22.25
N LEU A 683 15.05 8.29 -23.47
CA LEU A 683 13.71 8.26 -24.03
C LEU A 683 13.35 6.85 -24.46
N ILE A 684 12.34 6.28 -23.81
CA ILE A 684 11.87 4.91 -24.03
C ILE A 684 10.53 4.86 -24.76
N GLU A 685 9.71 5.91 -24.63
CA GLU A 685 8.34 5.89 -25.15
C GLU A 685 7.90 7.26 -25.69
N ILE A 686 7.29 7.23 -26.87
CA ILE A 686 6.61 8.36 -27.51
C ILE A 686 5.23 7.89 -27.95
N ASP A 687 4.18 8.56 -27.49
CA ASP A 687 2.82 8.32 -27.94
C ASP A 687 2.31 9.45 -28.84
N LEU A 688 2.01 9.13 -30.10
CA LEU A 688 1.46 10.03 -31.13
C LEU A 688 0.10 9.53 -31.64
N THR A 689 -0.53 8.58 -30.97
CA THR A 689 -1.85 8.05 -31.36
C THR A 689 -2.89 9.18 -31.49
N GLU A 690 -3.89 8.97 -32.34
CA GLU A 690 -4.98 9.93 -32.56
C GLU A 690 -4.54 11.35 -32.98
N ASN A 691 -3.47 11.44 -33.77
CA ASN A 691 -3.05 12.63 -34.51
C ASN A 691 -3.46 12.56 -35.99
N LYS A 692 -2.94 13.47 -36.83
CA LYS A 692 -3.15 13.52 -38.29
C LYS A 692 -1.88 13.16 -39.08
N LEU A 693 -1.12 12.19 -38.58
CA LEU A 693 0.11 11.68 -39.22
C LEU A 693 -0.25 10.56 -40.20
N TYR A 694 0.44 10.50 -41.35
CA TYR A 694 0.22 9.48 -42.40
C TYR A 694 1.42 8.54 -42.55
N GLU A 695 1.23 7.40 -43.22
CA GLU A 695 2.24 6.34 -43.37
C GLU A 695 3.54 6.83 -44.05
N ASP A 696 3.44 7.75 -45.01
CA ASP A 696 4.60 8.34 -45.70
C ASP A 696 5.49 9.16 -44.76
N ASP A 697 4.94 9.71 -43.67
CA ASP A 697 5.69 10.46 -42.66
C ASP A 697 6.57 9.53 -41.82
N LEU A 698 6.17 8.26 -41.63
CA LEU A 698 6.89 7.23 -40.87
C LEU A 698 8.15 6.75 -41.58
N SER A 699 8.02 6.49 -42.88
CA SER A 699 9.13 6.01 -43.70
C SER A 699 10.31 6.98 -43.70
N LYS A 700 10.03 8.29 -43.59
CA LYS A 700 11.06 9.33 -43.45
C LYS A 700 11.66 9.30 -42.05
N LEU A 701 10.84 9.18 -41.01
CA LEU A 701 11.26 9.18 -39.61
C LEU A 701 12.21 8.00 -39.26
N LEU A 702 11.93 6.81 -39.79
CA LEU A 702 12.72 5.60 -39.52
C LEU A 702 14.00 5.51 -40.37
N ASN A 703 14.04 6.19 -41.52
CA ASN A 703 15.23 6.28 -42.37
C ASN A 703 16.21 7.38 -41.89
N GLU A 704 15.80 8.22 -40.95
CA GLU A 704 16.71 9.13 -40.26
C GLU A 704 17.59 8.34 -39.28
N ASN A 705 18.89 8.24 -39.55
CA ASN A 705 19.91 7.60 -38.68
C ASN A 705 20.13 8.33 -37.33
N ASN A 706 19.15 9.11 -36.87
CA ASN A 706 19.24 10.03 -35.73
C ASN A 706 18.01 9.92 -34.82
N TYR A 707 17.48 8.71 -34.65
CA TYR A 707 16.44 8.44 -33.66
C TYR A 707 17.06 8.10 -32.29
N PRO A 708 16.33 8.31 -31.19
CA PRO A 708 16.84 8.03 -29.83
C PRO A 708 17.18 6.55 -29.64
N ILE A 709 18.42 6.25 -29.25
CA ILE A 709 18.97 4.87 -29.24
C ILE A 709 18.22 3.89 -28.32
N ASN A 710 17.60 4.40 -27.24
CA ASN A 710 16.87 3.60 -26.26
C ASN A 710 15.35 3.64 -26.45
N LEU A 711 14.86 4.20 -27.57
CA LEU A 711 13.43 4.24 -27.87
C LEU A 711 12.91 2.83 -28.06
N LYS A 712 11.98 2.41 -27.19
CA LYS A 712 11.37 1.07 -27.22
C LYS A 712 9.97 1.10 -27.81
N ALA A 713 9.25 2.21 -27.69
CA ALA A 713 7.87 2.33 -28.15
C ALA A 713 7.63 3.67 -28.85
N LEU A 714 7.04 3.61 -30.05
CA LEU A 714 6.62 4.76 -30.84
C LEU A 714 5.17 4.53 -31.33
N LEU A 715 4.20 4.93 -30.53
CA LEU A 715 2.80 4.63 -30.78
C LEU A 715 2.22 5.61 -31.81
N ILE A 716 1.76 5.14 -32.96
CA ILE A 716 1.25 6.00 -34.05
C ILE A 716 -0.02 5.40 -34.65
N GLY A 717 -1.12 6.16 -34.59
CA GLY A 717 -2.38 5.88 -35.27
C GLY A 717 -3.29 4.82 -34.63
N TYR A 718 -4.46 4.63 -35.26
CA TYR A 718 -5.46 3.60 -35.03
C TYR A 718 -5.36 2.61 -36.21
N THR A 719 -5.06 1.33 -35.95
CA THR A 719 -4.88 0.26 -36.95
C THR A 719 -6.18 -0.38 -37.43
N GLY A 720 -7.28 -0.19 -36.71
CA GLY A 720 -8.54 -0.91 -36.87
C GLY A 720 -8.49 -2.38 -36.41
N LEU A 721 -7.37 -2.87 -35.89
CA LEU A 721 -7.21 -4.25 -35.40
C LEU A 721 -7.32 -4.25 -33.88
N GLN A 722 -8.37 -4.90 -33.39
CA GLN A 722 -8.63 -5.02 -31.96
C GLN A 722 -7.91 -6.23 -31.37
N ASP A 723 -7.32 -6.09 -30.18
CA ASP A 723 -6.99 -7.24 -29.35
C ASP A 723 -8.26 -7.99 -28.92
N GLN A 724 -8.09 -9.13 -28.24
CA GLN A 724 -9.23 -9.93 -27.76
C GLN A 724 -10.15 -9.20 -26.76
N PHE A 725 -9.76 -8.01 -26.30
CA PHE A 725 -10.51 -7.15 -25.39
C PHE A 725 -11.11 -5.91 -26.09
N GLY A 726 -10.92 -5.75 -27.41
CA GLY A 726 -11.50 -4.64 -28.18
C GLY A 726 -10.57 -3.44 -28.43
N TYR A 727 -9.28 -3.50 -28.07
CA TYR A 727 -8.36 -2.35 -28.13
C TYR A 727 -7.54 -2.33 -29.40
N ASP A 728 -7.42 -1.16 -30.03
CA ASP A 728 -6.63 -0.98 -31.23
C ASP A 728 -5.13 -1.22 -30.98
N ILE A 729 -4.57 -2.22 -31.66
CA ILE A 729 -3.18 -2.62 -31.55
C ILE A 729 -2.35 -1.75 -32.50
N GLY A 730 -1.88 -0.59 -32.05
CA GLY A 730 -0.99 0.31 -32.80
C GLY A 730 0.11 -0.41 -33.61
N LYS A 731 0.34 -0.02 -34.88
CA LYS A 731 1.17 -0.78 -35.85
C LYS A 731 2.69 -0.66 -35.67
N ASN A 732 3.23 0.09 -34.71
CA ASN A 732 4.62 0.57 -34.80
C ASN A 732 5.45 0.42 -33.51
N ILE A 733 5.81 -0.82 -33.14
CA ILE A 733 6.97 -1.04 -32.26
C ILE A 733 8.19 -1.30 -33.14
N ILE A 734 9.20 -0.43 -33.06
CA ILE A 734 10.48 -0.63 -33.74
C ILE A 734 11.19 -1.80 -33.02
N ASN A 735 11.40 -2.92 -33.73
CA ASN A 735 12.10 -4.15 -33.31
C ASN A 735 11.45 -5.02 -32.21
N SER A 736 10.27 -5.63 -32.44
CA SER A 736 9.84 -6.73 -31.57
C SER A 736 8.80 -7.70 -32.17
N ASN A 737 9.11 -9.01 -32.15
CA ASN A 737 8.16 -10.12 -32.33
C ASN A 737 7.30 -10.38 -31.06
N TYR A 738 7.50 -9.58 -30.01
CA TYR A 738 6.90 -9.68 -28.67
C TYR A 738 5.96 -8.51 -28.37
N CYS A 739 5.13 -8.08 -29.31
CA CYS A 739 3.90 -7.35 -28.95
C CYS A 739 2.85 -8.26 -28.26
N GLN A 740 3.29 -9.33 -27.59
CA GLN A 740 2.52 -10.07 -26.61
C GLN A 740 2.63 -9.33 -25.26
N GLY A 741 1.56 -8.63 -24.88
CA GLY A 741 1.36 -8.23 -23.47
C GLY A 741 1.37 -6.75 -23.13
N LYS A 742 1.15 -5.81 -24.07
CA LYS A 742 0.91 -4.40 -23.71
C LYS A 742 -0.40 -3.86 -24.26
N LYS A 743 -1.35 -3.70 -23.34
CA LYS A 743 -2.49 -2.81 -23.44
C LYS A 743 -2.22 -1.66 -22.45
N ILE A 744 -2.37 -0.42 -22.90
CA ILE A 744 -2.43 0.75 -22.01
C ILE A 744 -3.92 1.02 -21.78
N ASP A 745 -4.34 0.97 -20.51
CA ASP A 745 -5.68 1.36 -20.12
C ASP A 745 -5.88 2.87 -20.34
N VAL A 746 -6.84 3.22 -21.19
CA VAL A 746 -7.47 4.54 -21.21
C VAL A 746 -8.66 4.46 -20.24
N PRO A 747 -8.76 5.28 -19.18
CA PRO A 747 -9.92 5.28 -18.30
C PRO A 747 -11.20 5.68 -19.05
N ASP A 748 -12.33 5.03 -18.74
CA ASP A 748 -13.65 5.32 -19.29
C ASP A 748 -14.21 6.70 -18.87
N LEU A 749 -14.82 7.36 -19.86
CA LEU A 749 -15.88 8.39 -19.90
C LEU A 749 -16.32 9.14 -18.62
#